data_AF-A0AAC9XMU4-F1
#
_entry.id   AF-A0AAC9XMU4-F1
#
_cell.length_a   1.000
_cell.length_b   1.000
_cell.length_c   1.000
_cell.angle_alpha   90.00
_cell.angle_beta   90.00
_cell.angle_gamma   90.00
#
_symmetry.space_group_name_H-M   'P 1'
#
loop_
_entity.id
_entity.type
_entity.pdbx_description
1 polymer ?
#
loop_
_entity_poly.entity_id
_entity_poly.type
_entity_poly.pdbx_seq_one_letter_code
_entity_poly.pdbx_strand_id
1 'polypeptide(L)'
;MMNVQHNKFKLLLAAGAVSMALTGCGGSDGKDGNPGNPGGPAADAIKVLHLDVTKVDYDNGIPTITVFATNEEDLPVIGLKDLEVKKVVQLLPQGATGAGNAAEWQFIGSQKAFTDHKDGNYTFTIDVEGYNSELTQRYNVIASASTLLDGVTVVPRTEIAEDFSGEGYEALYTKNVVDTASCNSCHAEGEKIYHSYTEVESCVSCHTQEMADDKGKPQVAFGHLVHNVHNDAKMYGRNMEKSAETAHAIVQDNCQTCHVQSEELTEWGNWSRVPTMETCTSCHVNVDFKAGKGHSQQNDNSNCIACHNASWTEELHTEGFAQKKAVIDQIGMNATLVAVAEDNSATLTIAFTDANGNALDVNEILPQIDHLESITNVGPNYPIMGYNINPDNGEHKVAIDLIKNNELSSAVQVVDGSLAVNTGKLPFGESGSDADTAFSFIGLSMCAENGKLVNCGEGVPTVTMKADLAHGTLSGEAPSYRHTDSVNFASCKNCHGSEWPLNSHTKYHTGFVLSEQLGRPNADGEMIVGIDGCVTCHTPDGTYASGANKGALEMKLHVVHGEQGIIKDCAQCHNDFNLDAFKAKGALATAAGQYSSPIAATCTSCHTSDSVKAHAEKQGAVFNDFKETASNAVETCFYCHAPVIEDHTAVKM
;
A
#
# COMPACT_ATOMS: atom_id res chain seq x y z
N MET A 1 6.26 -25.59 6.64
CA MET A 1 6.26 -25.83 8.10
C MET A 1 7.64 -25.51 8.65
N MET A 2 7.85 -24.28 9.10
CA MET A 2 8.94 -23.89 9.99
C MET A 2 8.39 -22.78 10.90
N ASN A 3 8.20 -23.13 12.17
CA ASN A 3 7.80 -22.25 13.25
C ASN A 3 8.93 -21.28 13.58
N VAL A 4 8.63 -20.00 13.70
CA VAL A 4 9.45 -19.08 14.51
C VAL A 4 8.54 -18.48 15.57
N GLN A 5 8.74 -18.95 16.80
CA GLN A 5 8.15 -18.40 18.02
C GLN A 5 8.91 -17.14 18.43
N HIS A 6 8.20 -16.06 18.75
CA HIS A 6 8.64 -15.10 19.77
C HIS A 6 7.44 -14.54 20.55
N ASN A 7 6.95 -15.33 21.51
CA ASN A 7 6.09 -14.83 22.59
C ASN A 7 6.96 -14.37 23.75
N LYS A 8 6.95 -13.07 24.06
CA LYS A 8 7.46 -12.53 25.31
C LYS A 8 6.50 -11.47 25.83
N PHE A 9 5.61 -11.85 26.74
CA PHE A 9 5.20 -11.08 27.92
C PHE A 9 4.25 -11.93 28.78
N LYS A 10 4.82 -12.90 29.51
CA LYS A 10 4.16 -13.57 30.65
C LYS A 10 5.22 -13.93 31.69
N LEU A 11 5.46 -13.04 32.65
CA LEU A 11 5.76 -13.42 34.04
C LEU A 11 5.86 -12.16 34.91
N LEU A 12 4.94 -12.00 35.87
CA LEU A 12 5.31 -11.95 37.29
C LEU A 12 4.06 -12.13 38.16
N LEU A 13 3.73 -13.40 38.42
CA LEU A 13 2.84 -13.84 39.48
C LEU A 13 3.48 -15.09 40.11
N ALA A 14 4.47 -14.88 40.97
CA ALA A 14 5.03 -15.91 41.84
C ALA A 14 5.89 -15.30 42.95
N ALA A 15 5.24 -14.91 44.06
CA ALA A 15 5.90 -14.80 45.35
C ALA A 15 4.94 -15.29 46.44
N GLY A 16 4.86 -16.60 46.60
CA GLY A 16 4.16 -17.26 47.69
C GLY A 16 5.13 -17.72 48.78
N ALA A 17 4.75 -17.42 50.03
CA ALA A 17 5.02 -18.17 51.25
C ALA A 17 6.45 -18.17 51.86
N VAL A 18 6.68 -17.25 52.80
CA VAL A 18 7.32 -17.58 54.09
C VAL A 18 6.45 -17.05 55.22
N SER A 19 5.81 -17.97 55.96
CA SER A 19 5.06 -17.67 57.17
C SER A 19 6.03 -17.56 58.36
N MET A 20 6.05 -16.42 59.05
CA MET A 20 6.37 -16.38 60.48
C MET A 20 5.43 -15.42 61.21
N ALA A 21 4.91 -15.92 62.31
CA ALA A 21 3.88 -15.33 63.14
C ALA A 21 4.32 -14.02 63.81
N LEU A 22 3.50 -12.98 63.69
CA LEU A 22 3.34 -11.94 64.70
C LEU A 22 1.87 -11.53 64.74
N THR A 23 1.16 -12.01 65.77
CA THR A 23 -0.10 -11.46 66.22
C THR A 23 0.16 -10.10 66.87
N GLY A 24 -0.42 -9.03 66.33
CA GLY A 24 -0.32 -7.68 66.88
C GLY A 24 -1.26 -6.68 66.20
N CYS A 25 -2.46 -6.54 66.77
CA CYS A 25 -3.40 -5.40 66.74
C CYS A 25 -3.18 -4.23 65.74
N GLY A 26 -4.22 -3.92 64.97
CA GLY A 26 -4.45 -2.58 64.39
C GLY A 26 -5.19 -2.64 63.06
N GLY A 27 -6.43 -2.14 63.01
CA GLY A 27 -7.34 -2.29 61.86
C GLY A 27 -6.82 -1.72 60.54
N SER A 28 -7.16 -2.41 59.45
CA SER A 28 -6.95 -2.00 58.06
C SER A 28 -8.33 -1.88 57.43
N ASP A 29 -8.67 -0.68 56.99
CA ASP A 29 -9.81 -0.37 56.13
C ASP A 29 -9.55 -0.95 54.74
N GLY A 30 -10.09 -2.13 54.48
CA GLY A 30 -9.84 -2.93 53.27
C GLY A 30 -10.22 -2.24 51.96
N LYS A 31 -9.37 -1.36 51.47
CA LYS A 31 -9.24 -0.98 50.06
C LYS A 31 -7.78 -1.10 49.68
N ASP A 32 -7.48 -1.99 48.73
CA ASP A 32 -6.18 -1.99 48.08
C ASP A 32 -6.01 -0.63 47.39
N GLY A 33 -4.87 0.03 47.63
CA GLY A 33 -4.54 1.28 46.95
C GLY A 33 -4.32 1.04 45.47
N ASN A 34 -4.76 1.97 44.62
CA ASN A 34 -4.46 1.94 43.18
C ASN A 34 -2.94 1.82 42.95
N PRO A 35 -2.49 1.07 41.93
CA PRO A 35 -1.10 1.10 41.50
C PRO A 35 -0.65 2.54 41.29
N GLY A 36 0.51 2.91 41.86
CA GLY A 36 1.04 4.26 41.70
C GLY A 36 1.47 4.49 40.25
N ASN A 37 0.95 5.55 39.64
CA ASN A 37 1.34 6.02 38.30
C ASN A 37 2.83 6.44 38.28
N PRO A 38 3.50 6.42 37.12
CA PRO A 38 4.88 6.89 37.01
C PRO A 38 4.96 8.36 37.44
N GLY A 39 5.59 8.62 38.59
CA GLY A 39 5.90 9.97 39.06
C GLY A 39 7.06 10.61 38.27
N GLY A 40 6.90 10.74 36.95
CA GLY A 40 7.87 11.31 36.01
C GLY A 40 7.55 12.75 35.58
N PRO A 41 8.46 13.42 34.85
CA PRO A 41 8.19 14.73 34.26
C PRO A 41 7.09 14.64 33.18
N ALA A 42 6.36 15.73 32.98
CA ALA A 42 5.42 15.85 31.86
C ALA A 42 6.16 15.95 30.52
N ALA A 43 5.53 15.50 29.45
CA ALA A 43 6.08 15.63 28.09
C ALA A 43 6.32 17.11 27.72
N ASP A 44 7.51 17.42 27.21
CA ASP A 44 7.89 18.75 26.71
C ASP A 44 7.89 18.84 25.17
N ALA A 45 7.80 17.69 24.48
CA ALA A 45 7.54 17.56 23.06
C ALA A 45 6.62 16.35 22.79
N ILE A 46 5.83 16.46 21.71
CA ILE A 46 4.85 15.44 21.33
C ILE A 46 4.96 15.25 19.81
N LYS A 47 5.73 14.26 19.38
CA LYS A 47 5.75 13.86 17.96
C LYS A 47 4.62 12.90 17.68
N VAL A 48 4.36 11.99 18.63
CA VAL A 48 3.24 11.05 18.61
C VAL A 48 2.45 11.25 19.89
N LEU A 49 1.13 11.24 19.80
CA LEU A 49 0.23 11.26 20.95
C LEU A 49 -0.49 9.90 21.00
N HIS A 50 -0.33 9.19 22.11
CA HIS A 50 -1.07 7.98 22.44
C HIS A 50 -2.23 8.32 23.38
N LEU A 51 -3.38 7.70 23.17
CA LEU A 51 -4.57 7.81 24.01
C LEU A 51 -5.03 6.41 24.41
N ASP A 52 -5.57 6.25 25.62
CA ASP A 52 -6.12 4.99 26.13
C ASP A 52 -7.30 5.28 27.08
N VAL A 53 -8.44 4.57 26.94
CA VAL A 53 -9.56 4.69 27.89
C VAL A 53 -9.36 3.72 29.05
N THR A 54 -8.51 4.13 29.99
CA THR A 54 -8.10 3.32 31.16
C THR A 54 -9.23 2.94 32.13
N LYS A 55 -10.35 3.67 32.14
CA LYS A 55 -11.46 3.40 33.07
C LYS A 55 -12.79 3.91 32.54
N VAL A 56 -13.85 3.12 32.76
CA VAL A 56 -15.25 3.51 32.55
C VAL A 56 -16.06 3.17 33.80
N ASP A 57 -16.64 4.17 34.46
CA ASP A 57 -17.58 3.99 35.57
C ASP A 57 -18.98 4.45 35.14
N TYR A 58 -20.04 3.83 35.68
CA TYR A 58 -21.41 4.26 35.47
C TYR A 58 -22.07 4.66 36.79
N ASP A 59 -22.69 5.85 36.81
CA ASP A 59 -23.59 6.27 37.89
C ASP A 59 -25.01 6.41 37.31
N ASN A 60 -25.91 5.51 37.70
CA ASN A 60 -27.30 5.46 37.21
C ASN A 60 -27.40 5.51 35.67
N GLY A 61 -26.48 4.82 34.98
CA GLY A 61 -26.42 4.76 33.51
C GLY A 61 -25.71 5.93 32.84
N ILE A 62 -25.22 6.92 33.60
CA ILE A 62 -24.38 8.01 33.08
C ILE A 62 -22.91 7.59 33.16
N PRO A 63 -22.22 7.39 32.01
CA PRO A 63 -20.82 7.02 32.01
C PRO A 63 -19.91 8.19 32.39
N THR A 64 -18.89 7.87 33.18
CA THR A 64 -17.70 8.68 33.41
C THR A 64 -16.48 7.90 32.95
N ILE A 65 -15.80 8.37 31.89
CA ILE A 65 -14.61 7.72 31.36
C ILE A 65 -13.34 8.48 31.76
N THR A 66 -12.24 7.76 31.93
CA THR A 66 -10.90 8.32 32.14
C THR A 66 -10.01 7.95 30.96
N VAL A 67 -9.51 8.98 30.26
CA VAL A 67 -8.58 8.88 29.14
C VAL A 67 -7.20 9.24 29.63
N PHE A 68 -6.21 8.38 29.39
CA PHE A 68 -4.80 8.66 29.67
C PHE A 68 -4.08 9.03 28.37
N ALA A 69 -3.22 10.05 28.43
CA ALA A 69 -2.49 10.56 27.26
C ALA A 69 -0.98 10.56 27.49
N THR A 70 -0.22 9.98 26.56
CA THR A 70 1.26 9.94 26.58
C THR A 70 1.88 10.34 25.24
N ASN A 71 3.15 10.73 25.27
CA ASN A 71 3.95 10.95 24.05
C ASN A 71 4.73 9.69 23.64
N GLU A 72 5.57 9.79 22.60
CA GLU A 72 6.42 8.69 22.11
C GLU A 72 7.45 8.15 23.12
N GLU A 73 7.65 8.83 24.26
CA GLU A 73 8.54 8.43 25.35
C GLU A 73 7.78 7.90 26.58
N ASP A 74 6.48 7.62 26.44
CA ASP A 74 5.56 7.22 27.52
C ASP A 74 5.44 8.27 28.65
N LEU A 75 5.76 9.54 28.36
CA LEU A 75 5.61 10.63 29.32
C LEU A 75 4.18 11.19 29.30
N PRO A 76 3.58 11.52 30.46
CA PRO A 76 2.22 12.02 30.53
C PRO A 76 2.08 13.37 29.83
N VAL A 77 1.07 13.50 28.97
CA VAL A 77 0.73 14.72 28.23
C VAL A 77 -0.33 15.50 29.01
N ILE A 78 0.06 16.65 29.54
CA ILE A 78 -0.79 17.50 30.39
C ILE A 78 -1.19 18.77 29.66
N GLY A 79 -2.44 19.21 29.82
CA GLY A 79 -2.92 20.46 29.23
C GLY A 79 -3.38 20.33 27.78
N LEU A 80 -3.87 19.16 27.37
CA LEU A 80 -4.70 19.06 26.16
C LEU A 80 -5.91 19.98 26.31
N LYS A 81 -6.22 20.74 25.24
CA LYS A 81 -7.38 21.66 25.21
C LYS A 81 -8.43 21.27 24.19
N ASP A 82 -8.03 20.56 23.13
CA ASP A 82 -8.88 20.16 22.01
C ASP A 82 -9.11 18.62 22.01
N LEU A 83 -9.47 18.08 23.18
CA LEU A 83 -9.83 16.68 23.40
C LEU A 83 -11.37 16.53 23.53
N GLU A 84 -11.97 15.59 22.82
CA GLU A 84 -13.42 15.33 22.90
C GLU A 84 -13.74 13.83 22.83
N VAL A 85 -14.81 13.42 23.51
CA VAL A 85 -15.52 12.17 23.20
C VAL A 85 -16.51 12.48 22.08
N LYS A 86 -16.08 12.21 20.84
CA LYS A 86 -16.80 12.58 19.64
C LYS A 86 -18.14 11.88 19.53
N LYS A 87 -18.13 10.58 19.82
CA LYS A 87 -19.28 9.68 19.75
C LYS A 87 -19.19 8.66 20.88
N VAL A 88 -20.33 8.46 21.54
CA VAL A 88 -20.63 7.27 22.33
C VAL A 88 -21.70 6.52 21.55
N VAL A 89 -21.41 5.28 21.19
CA VAL A 89 -22.34 4.39 20.51
C VAL A 89 -22.48 3.08 21.28
N GLN A 90 -23.64 2.44 21.23
CA GLN A 90 -23.87 1.09 21.75
C GLN A 90 -24.14 0.11 20.61
N LEU A 91 -23.71 -1.15 20.76
CA LEU A 91 -23.79 -2.15 19.69
C LEU A 91 -25.06 -2.99 19.81
N LEU A 92 -26.03 -2.80 18.93
CA LEU A 92 -27.12 -3.75 18.76
C LEU A 92 -26.56 -5.05 18.15
N PRO A 93 -26.78 -6.23 18.78
CA PRO A 93 -26.21 -7.47 18.28
C PRO A 93 -26.83 -7.86 16.94
N GLN A 94 -26.12 -8.68 16.17
CA GLN A 94 -26.58 -9.16 14.87
C GLN A 94 -27.96 -9.82 14.99
N GLY A 95 -28.88 -9.44 14.11
CA GLY A 95 -30.26 -9.94 14.10
C GLY A 95 -31.23 -9.24 15.05
N ALA A 96 -30.77 -8.31 15.92
CA ALA A 96 -31.64 -7.61 16.87
C ALA A 96 -32.72 -6.75 16.18
N THR A 97 -32.39 -6.13 15.04
CA THR A 97 -33.30 -5.28 14.26
C THR A 97 -34.15 -6.06 13.25
N GLY A 98 -33.91 -7.37 13.11
CA GLY A 98 -34.60 -8.25 12.17
C GLY A 98 -33.72 -9.45 11.78
N ALA A 99 -34.34 -10.59 11.47
CA ALA A 99 -33.61 -11.78 11.08
C ALA A 99 -32.71 -11.50 9.86
N GLY A 100 -31.42 -11.85 9.96
CA GLY A 100 -30.43 -11.64 8.90
C GLY A 100 -29.76 -10.25 8.89
N ASN A 101 -30.26 -9.27 9.66
CA ASN A 101 -29.64 -7.96 9.72
C ASN A 101 -28.28 -8.00 10.43
N ALA A 102 -27.36 -7.14 9.99
CA ALA A 102 -26.05 -6.97 10.62
C ALA A 102 -26.17 -6.40 12.05
N ALA A 103 -25.10 -6.51 12.84
CA ALA A 103 -24.98 -5.73 14.07
C ALA A 103 -24.90 -4.23 13.73
N GLU A 104 -25.45 -3.36 14.58
CA GLU A 104 -25.61 -1.93 14.28
C GLU A 104 -25.15 -1.07 15.46
N TRP A 105 -24.33 -0.05 15.18
CA TRP A 105 -23.97 0.96 16.17
C TRP A 105 -25.10 1.98 16.28
N GLN A 106 -25.60 2.17 17.49
CA GLN A 106 -26.61 3.18 17.83
C GLN A 106 -25.96 4.33 18.58
N PHE A 107 -26.18 5.56 18.14
CA PHE A 107 -25.67 6.75 18.80
C PHE A 107 -26.44 7.08 20.08
N ILE A 108 -25.71 7.26 21.19
CA ILE A 108 -26.32 7.56 22.49
C ILE A 108 -25.81 8.85 23.13
N GLY A 109 -24.65 9.39 22.73
CA GLY A 109 -24.14 10.62 23.34
C GLY A 109 -22.80 11.10 22.80
N SER A 110 -22.36 12.26 23.27
CA SER A 110 -21.05 12.86 22.96
C SER A 110 -20.68 13.88 24.03
N GLN A 111 -19.40 14.14 24.26
CA GLN A 111 -18.97 15.13 25.26
C GLN A 111 -17.70 15.86 24.84
N LYS A 112 -17.69 17.17 25.05
CA LYS A 112 -16.51 18.03 24.87
C LYS A 112 -15.95 18.56 26.19
N ALA A 113 -16.78 18.67 27.22
CA ALA A 113 -16.32 19.12 28.52
C ALA A 113 -15.59 17.99 29.23
N PHE A 114 -14.37 18.26 29.70
CA PHE A 114 -13.55 17.33 30.47
C PHE A 114 -12.86 18.02 31.63
N THR A 115 -12.38 17.21 32.58
CA THR A 115 -11.49 17.63 33.65
C THR A 115 -10.10 17.06 33.38
N ASP A 116 -9.10 17.93 33.27
CA ASP A 116 -7.68 17.56 33.23
C ASP A 116 -7.15 17.46 34.67
N HIS A 117 -6.74 16.26 35.08
CA HIS A 117 -6.26 15.95 36.43
C HIS A 117 -4.81 16.34 36.68
N LYS A 118 -4.12 16.89 35.67
CA LYS A 118 -2.73 17.37 35.75
C LYS A 118 -1.71 16.26 36.01
N ASP A 119 -2.03 15.07 35.54
CA ASP A 119 -1.17 13.88 35.62
C ASP A 119 -1.21 13.03 34.33
N GLY A 120 -1.77 13.58 33.24
CA GLY A 120 -2.01 12.89 31.97
C GLY A 120 -3.39 12.25 31.86
N ASN A 121 -4.18 12.20 32.95
CA ASN A 121 -5.55 11.71 32.93
C ASN A 121 -6.56 12.83 32.68
N TYR A 122 -7.56 12.51 31.86
CA TYR A 122 -8.68 13.37 31.52
C TYR A 122 -9.99 12.62 31.77
N THR A 123 -10.92 13.22 32.51
CA THR A 123 -12.23 12.61 32.77
C THR A 123 -13.37 13.32 32.04
N PHE A 124 -14.24 12.52 31.43
CA PHE A 124 -15.47 12.96 30.78
C PHE A 124 -16.67 12.31 31.46
N THR A 125 -17.62 13.12 31.95
CA THR A 125 -18.97 12.64 32.31
C THR A 125 -19.90 12.94 31.15
N ILE A 126 -20.57 11.93 30.62
CA ILE A 126 -21.23 12.02 29.32
C ILE A 126 -22.73 11.77 29.50
N ASP A 127 -23.54 12.75 29.11
CA ASP A 127 -24.99 12.56 29.04
C ASP A 127 -25.32 11.61 27.88
N VAL A 128 -26.04 10.53 28.18
CA VAL A 128 -26.45 9.52 27.20
C VAL A 128 -27.96 9.31 27.20
N GLU A 129 -28.52 9.04 26.02
CA GLU A 129 -29.93 8.69 25.84
C GLU A 129 -30.07 7.24 25.34
N GLY A 130 -30.99 6.48 25.93
CA GLY A 130 -31.25 5.10 25.50
C GLY A 130 -30.19 4.06 25.88
N TYR A 131 -29.31 4.38 26.84
CA TYR A 131 -28.29 3.46 27.35
C TYR A 131 -28.90 2.13 27.82
N ASN A 132 -28.27 1.04 27.40
CA ASN A 132 -28.60 -0.32 27.79
C ASN A 132 -27.32 -1.06 28.25
N SER A 133 -27.28 -1.44 29.53
CA SER A 133 -26.13 -2.09 30.16
C SER A 133 -25.77 -3.46 29.58
N GLU A 134 -26.72 -4.12 28.90
CA GLU A 134 -26.49 -5.42 28.29
C GLU A 134 -25.74 -5.33 26.95
N LEU A 135 -25.56 -4.12 26.42
CA LEU A 135 -24.91 -3.91 25.13
C LEU A 135 -23.46 -3.45 25.31
N THR A 136 -22.61 -3.81 24.36
CA THR A 136 -21.26 -3.23 24.22
C THR A 136 -21.37 -1.73 23.94
N GLN A 137 -20.50 -0.95 24.59
CA GLN A 137 -20.41 0.51 24.53
C GLN A 137 -19.07 0.88 23.90
N ARG A 138 -19.06 1.78 22.92
CA ARG A 138 -17.85 2.31 22.27
C ARG A 138 -17.67 3.78 22.58
N TYR A 139 -16.47 4.16 22.96
CA TYR A 139 -16.07 5.56 23.17
C TYR A 139 -15.08 5.97 22.08
N ASN A 140 -15.52 6.80 21.15
CA ASN A 140 -14.65 7.40 20.14
C ASN A 140 -14.10 8.73 20.64
N VAL A 141 -12.80 8.76 20.94
CA VAL A 141 -12.09 9.91 21.50
C VAL A 141 -11.20 10.53 20.42
N ILE A 142 -11.18 11.86 20.35
CA ILE A 142 -10.39 12.60 19.37
C ILE A 142 -9.62 13.72 20.06
N ALA A 143 -8.31 13.74 19.87
CA ALA A 143 -7.47 14.91 20.07
C ALA A 143 -7.26 15.60 18.72
N SER A 144 -7.68 16.86 18.59
CA SER A 144 -7.44 17.63 17.36
C SER A 144 -6.01 18.19 17.34
N ALA A 145 -5.41 18.24 16.14
CA ALA A 145 -4.12 18.89 15.94
C ALA A 145 -4.18 20.35 16.41
N SER A 146 -3.34 20.71 17.38
CA SER A 146 -3.43 21.98 18.10
C SER A 146 -2.13 22.27 18.86
N THR A 147 -2.22 23.00 19.96
CA THR A 147 -1.14 23.16 20.94
C THR A 147 -1.66 22.88 22.34
N LEU A 148 -0.77 22.53 23.27
CA LEU A 148 -1.12 22.49 24.69
C LEU A 148 -1.59 23.86 25.20
N LEU A 149 -2.03 23.92 26.45
CA LEU A 149 -2.41 25.17 27.13
C LEU A 149 -1.28 26.20 27.23
N ASP A 150 -0.01 25.77 27.08
CA ASP A 150 1.15 26.66 27.00
C ASP A 150 1.20 27.51 25.71
N GLY A 151 0.43 27.12 24.69
CA GLY A 151 0.37 27.77 23.39
C GLY A 151 1.56 27.52 22.46
N VAL A 152 2.54 26.71 22.87
CA VAL A 152 3.80 26.49 22.13
C VAL A 152 4.00 25.02 21.75
N THR A 153 3.69 24.10 22.66
CA THR A 153 3.92 22.67 22.43
C THR A 153 2.85 22.13 21.48
N VAL A 154 3.26 21.69 20.29
CA VAL A 154 2.36 21.18 19.25
C VAL A 154 1.84 19.81 19.65
N VAL A 155 0.55 19.57 19.38
CA VAL A 155 -0.11 18.28 19.61
C VAL A 155 -0.57 17.77 18.24
N PRO A 156 -0.16 16.55 17.81
CA PRO A 156 -0.67 15.94 16.59
C PRO A 156 -2.15 15.54 16.75
N ARG A 157 -2.83 15.30 15.63
CA ARG A 157 -4.17 14.71 15.67
C ARG A 157 -4.04 13.24 16.07
N THR A 158 -4.87 12.79 17.00
CA THR A 158 -4.99 11.38 17.38
C THR A 158 -6.47 11.02 17.52
N GLU A 159 -6.83 9.83 17.08
CA GLU A 159 -8.16 9.23 17.23
C GLU A 159 -7.99 7.90 17.96
N ILE A 160 -9.00 7.49 18.73
CA ILE A 160 -9.14 6.11 19.22
C ILE A 160 -10.62 5.75 19.28
N ALA A 161 -10.93 4.46 19.23
CA ALA A 161 -12.24 3.94 19.53
C ALA A 161 -12.12 2.63 20.30
N GLU A 162 -12.54 2.64 21.56
CA GLU A 162 -12.41 1.48 22.44
C GLU A 162 -13.79 0.99 22.92
N ASP A 163 -13.89 -0.34 23.03
CA ASP A 163 -15.12 -1.06 23.35
C ASP A 163 -15.09 -1.60 24.79
N PHE A 164 -16.18 -1.39 25.51
CA PHE A 164 -16.40 -1.85 26.87
C PHE A 164 -17.77 -2.53 27.00
N SER A 165 -17.95 -3.36 28.02
CA SER A 165 -19.29 -3.77 28.43
C SER A 165 -20.07 -2.57 28.96
N GLY A 166 -21.39 -2.69 29.08
CA GLY A 166 -22.20 -1.66 29.72
C GLY A 166 -21.86 -1.41 31.19
N GLU A 167 -21.00 -2.21 31.82
CA GLU A 167 -20.51 -1.96 33.19
C GLU A 167 -19.07 -1.41 33.23
N GLY A 168 -18.44 -1.22 32.06
CA GLY A 168 -17.10 -0.61 31.96
C GLY A 168 -15.95 -1.60 32.03
N TYR A 169 -16.24 -2.89 31.90
CA TYR A 169 -15.26 -3.97 31.76
C TYR A 169 -15.01 -4.32 30.29
N GLU A 170 -14.26 -5.38 30.03
CA GLU A 170 -14.08 -5.93 28.68
C GLU A 170 -15.42 -6.22 27.99
N ALA A 171 -15.54 -5.85 26.71
CA ALA A 171 -16.73 -6.08 25.91
C ALA A 171 -17.02 -7.58 25.75
N LEU A 172 -18.30 -7.95 25.84
CA LEU A 172 -18.72 -9.36 25.70
C LEU A 172 -18.88 -9.80 24.24
N TYR A 173 -19.03 -8.84 23.32
CA TYR A 173 -19.08 -9.04 21.88
C TYR A 173 -18.74 -7.72 21.17
N THR A 174 -18.23 -7.80 19.95
CA THR A 174 -17.76 -6.64 19.18
C THR A 174 -18.32 -6.64 17.76
N LYS A 175 -17.91 -5.64 16.97
CA LYS A 175 -18.11 -5.59 15.52
C LYS A 175 -16.83 -5.11 14.84
N ASN A 176 -15.75 -5.85 15.04
CA ASN A 176 -14.43 -5.54 14.50
C ASN A 176 -14.21 -6.34 13.21
N VAL A 177 -14.53 -5.70 12.07
CA VAL A 177 -14.56 -6.35 10.74
C VAL A 177 -13.37 -5.98 9.86
N VAL A 178 -12.92 -4.73 9.96
CA VAL A 178 -11.76 -4.18 9.24
C VAL A 178 -10.98 -3.30 10.21
N ASP A 179 -9.70 -3.11 9.94
CA ASP A 179 -8.80 -2.24 10.70
C ASP A 179 -8.28 -1.10 9.81
N THR A 180 -7.90 0.00 10.43
CA THR A 180 -7.29 1.16 9.78
C THR A 180 -6.01 0.79 9.02
N ALA A 181 -5.24 -0.21 9.47
CA ALA A 181 -4.06 -0.68 8.75
C ALA A 181 -4.36 -1.14 7.30
N SER A 182 -5.52 -1.77 7.06
CA SER A 182 -5.93 -2.14 5.70
C SER A 182 -6.25 -0.92 4.82
N CYS A 183 -6.70 0.20 5.41
CA CYS A 183 -6.92 1.44 4.68
C CYS A 183 -5.59 2.14 4.36
N ASN A 184 -4.65 2.10 5.31
CA ASN A 184 -3.32 2.71 5.20
C ASN A 184 -2.39 1.99 4.22
N SER A 185 -2.77 0.81 3.71
CA SER A 185 -2.07 0.21 2.57
C SER A 185 -2.14 1.11 1.32
N CYS A 186 -3.19 1.93 1.19
CA CYS A 186 -3.37 2.84 0.06
C CYS A 186 -3.41 4.30 0.50
N HIS A 187 -4.18 4.62 1.54
CA HIS A 187 -4.31 5.98 2.06
C HIS A 187 -3.09 6.34 2.90
N ALA A 188 -2.59 7.58 2.77
CA ALA A 188 -1.51 8.05 3.62
C ALA A 188 -1.93 8.04 5.10
N GLU A 189 -1.09 7.48 5.96
CA GLU A 189 -1.32 7.42 7.39
C GLU A 189 -1.37 8.84 7.99
N GLY A 190 -2.23 9.04 9.00
CA GLY A 190 -2.43 10.36 9.64
C GLY A 190 -3.12 11.42 8.76
N GLU A 191 -3.34 11.12 7.48
CA GLU A 191 -4.07 12.00 6.56
C GLU A 191 -5.56 11.72 6.55
N LYS A 192 -6.36 12.78 6.42
CA LYS A 192 -7.82 12.62 6.36
C LYS A 192 -8.23 11.81 5.14
N ILE A 193 -9.03 10.77 5.36
CA ILE A 193 -9.65 9.97 4.29
C ILE A 193 -10.99 10.63 3.91
N TYR A 194 -11.03 11.30 2.76
CA TYR A 194 -12.13 12.13 2.26
C TYR A 194 -12.48 13.35 3.15
N HIS A 195 -12.84 13.14 4.41
CA HIS A 195 -13.16 14.21 5.35
C HIS A 195 -12.97 13.81 6.82
N SER A 196 -12.66 14.82 7.65
CA SER A 196 -12.65 14.80 9.11
C SER A 196 -11.68 13.84 9.81
N TYR A 197 -11.67 12.56 9.45
CA TYR A 197 -11.09 11.46 10.23
C TYR A 197 -9.96 10.75 9.50
N THR A 198 -9.09 10.12 10.28
CA THR A 198 -7.91 9.37 9.82
C THR A 198 -8.06 7.86 10.08
N GLU A 199 -8.93 7.47 11.01
CA GLU A 199 -9.16 6.07 11.40
C GLU A 199 -10.56 5.59 10.99
N VAL A 200 -10.65 4.32 10.57
CA VAL A 200 -11.90 3.73 10.08
C VAL A 200 -12.93 3.59 11.19
N GLU A 201 -12.49 3.35 12.42
CA GLU A 201 -13.33 3.18 13.60
C GLU A 201 -14.08 4.48 13.94
N SER A 202 -13.44 5.65 13.78
CA SER A 202 -14.09 6.96 13.88
C SER A 202 -15.17 7.15 12.81
N CYS A 203 -14.89 6.70 11.58
CA CYS A 203 -15.84 6.75 10.47
C CYS A 203 -17.08 5.90 10.78
N VAL A 204 -16.87 4.64 11.20
CA VAL A 204 -17.92 3.66 11.53
C VAL A 204 -18.77 4.10 12.72
N SER A 205 -18.18 4.79 13.70
CA SER A 205 -18.90 5.35 14.85
C SER A 205 -19.86 6.49 14.47
N CYS A 206 -19.67 7.12 13.32
CA CYS A 206 -20.56 8.15 12.78
C CYS A 206 -21.47 7.63 11.67
N HIS A 207 -20.95 6.86 10.71
CA HIS A 207 -21.65 6.37 9.53
C HIS A 207 -22.45 5.09 9.85
N THR A 208 -23.40 5.22 10.78
CA THR A 208 -24.23 4.13 11.28
C THR A 208 -25.44 3.86 10.37
N GLN A 209 -26.08 2.70 10.54
CA GLN A 209 -27.34 2.38 9.88
C GLN A 209 -28.46 3.35 10.33
N GLU A 210 -28.52 3.66 11.62
CA GLU A 210 -29.42 4.66 12.20
C GLU A 210 -29.31 6.01 11.46
N MET A 211 -28.08 6.50 11.20
CA MET A 211 -27.89 7.73 10.44
C MET A 211 -28.45 7.64 9.01
N ALA A 212 -28.28 6.47 8.37
CA ALA A 212 -28.76 6.25 7.02
C ALA A 212 -30.29 6.22 6.95
N ASP A 213 -30.93 5.58 7.92
CA ASP A 213 -32.39 5.50 8.04
C ASP A 213 -33.00 6.86 8.32
N ASP A 214 -32.46 7.61 9.29
CA ASP A 214 -32.89 8.97 9.64
C ASP A 214 -32.82 9.94 8.46
N LYS A 215 -31.80 9.76 7.60
CA LYS A 215 -31.61 10.59 6.40
C LYS A 215 -32.37 10.08 5.19
N GLY A 216 -32.94 8.88 5.24
CA GLY A 216 -33.50 8.18 4.09
C GLY A 216 -32.48 7.96 2.97
N LYS A 217 -31.21 7.69 3.34
CA LYS A 217 -30.06 7.59 2.42
C LYS A 217 -29.17 6.41 2.78
N PRO A 218 -29.46 5.19 2.27
CA PRO A 218 -28.67 3.99 2.56
C PRO A 218 -27.17 4.17 2.28
N GLN A 219 -26.82 4.99 1.28
CA GLN A 219 -25.44 5.23 0.87
C GLN A 219 -24.56 5.98 1.88
N VAL A 220 -25.11 6.42 3.02
CA VAL A 220 -24.30 7.00 4.10
C VAL A 220 -23.98 6.01 5.21
N ALA A 221 -24.60 4.82 5.25
CA ALA A 221 -24.18 3.76 6.15
C ALA A 221 -22.80 3.26 5.70
N PHE A 222 -21.85 3.07 6.62
CA PHE A 222 -20.47 2.78 6.28
C PHE A 222 -20.32 1.53 5.41
N GLY A 223 -21.05 0.45 5.74
CA GLY A 223 -21.06 -0.80 4.97
C GLY A 223 -21.53 -0.64 3.53
N HIS A 224 -22.34 0.38 3.20
CA HIS A 224 -22.68 0.70 1.83
C HIS A 224 -21.70 1.70 1.21
N LEU A 225 -21.35 2.74 1.97
CA LEU A 225 -20.52 3.86 1.54
C LEU A 225 -19.14 3.40 1.06
N VAL A 226 -18.46 2.58 1.87
CA VAL A 226 -17.07 2.19 1.60
C VAL A 226 -16.94 1.42 0.29
N HIS A 227 -17.87 0.51 0.01
CA HIS A 227 -17.92 -0.19 -1.27
C HIS A 227 -18.28 0.75 -2.43
N ASN A 228 -19.26 1.63 -2.25
CA ASN A 228 -19.70 2.56 -3.28
C ASN A 228 -18.61 3.56 -3.72
N VAL A 229 -17.68 3.93 -2.84
CA VAL A 229 -16.58 4.84 -3.21
C VAL A 229 -15.36 4.12 -3.80
N HIS A 230 -15.36 2.78 -3.85
CA HIS A 230 -14.32 1.94 -4.45
C HIS A 230 -14.80 1.07 -5.62
N ASN A 231 -16.10 1.09 -5.91
CA ASN A 231 -16.72 0.39 -7.05
C ASN A 231 -17.36 1.41 -7.99
N ASP A 232 -17.12 1.28 -9.29
CA ASP A 232 -17.53 2.27 -10.30
C ASP A 232 -18.92 2.02 -10.90
N ALA A 233 -19.68 1.04 -10.39
CA ALA A 233 -21.00 0.71 -10.92
C ALA A 233 -22.03 1.83 -10.76
N LYS A 234 -21.81 2.77 -9.83
CA LYS A 234 -22.59 4.01 -9.71
C LYS A 234 -21.73 5.18 -9.21
N MET A 235 -22.22 6.37 -9.50
CA MET A 235 -21.61 7.61 -8.99
C MET A 235 -21.85 7.75 -7.47
N TYR A 236 -21.00 8.50 -6.78
CA TYR A 236 -21.16 8.85 -5.37
C TYR A 236 -21.12 10.37 -5.16
N GLY A 237 -21.22 10.81 -3.91
CA GLY A 237 -21.22 12.22 -3.53
C GLY A 237 -22.61 12.75 -3.21
N ARG A 238 -22.68 14.00 -2.75
CA ARG A 238 -23.93 14.59 -2.26
C ARG A 238 -24.97 14.74 -3.38
N ASN A 239 -24.52 14.95 -4.61
CA ASN A 239 -25.33 15.12 -5.81
C ASN A 239 -25.14 13.96 -6.82
N MET A 240 -24.52 12.84 -6.40
CA MET A 240 -24.21 11.69 -7.26
C MET A 240 -23.37 12.07 -8.49
N GLU A 241 -22.37 12.91 -8.28
CA GLU A 241 -21.58 13.58 -9.31
C GLU A 241 -20.13 13.08 -9.40
N LYS A 242 -19.67 12.24 -8.47
CA LYS A 242 -18.29 11.76 -8.40
C LYS A 242 -18.18 10.32 -8.88
N SER A 243 -17.13 10.03 -9.66
CA SER A 243 -16.81 8.69 -10.16
C SER A 243 -15.81 7.99 -9.24
N ALA A 244 -15.98 6.68 -9.05
CA ALA A 244 -15.04 5.81 -8.34
C ALA A 244 -14.08 5.07 -9.29
N GLU A 245 -14.06 5.39 -10.58
CA GLU A 245 -13.25 4.72 -11.62
C GLU A 245 -11.77 4.54 -11.22
N THR A 246 -11.13 5.59 -10.71
CA THR A 246 -9.73 5.51 -10.27
C THR A 246 -9.54 4.56 -9.09
N ALA A 247 -10.47 4.58 -8.12
CA ALA A 247 -10.42 3.68 -6.97
C ALA A 247 -10.68 2.23 -7.38
N HIS A 248 -11.65 2.01 -8.27
CA HIS A 248 -11.98 0.70 -8.82
C HIS A 248 -10.85 0.11 -9.65
N ALA A 249 -10.11 0.91 -10.42
CA ALA A 249 -8.94 0.45 -11.17
C ALA A 249 -7.81 -0.11 -10.26
N ILE A 250 -7.77 0.31 -8.99
CA ILE A 250 -6.81 -0.15 -7.97
C ILE A 250 -7.40 -1.35 -7.20
N VAL A 251 -8.57 -1.17 -6.56
CA VAL A 251 -9.18 -2.19 -5.69
C VAL A 251 -9.74 -3.37 -6.48
N GLN A 252 -10.26 -3.14 -7.69
CA GLN A 252 -10.78 -4.15 -8.62
C GLN A 252 -11.83 -5.09 -8.00
N ASP A 253 -12.59 -4.59 -7.02
CA ASP A 253 -13.53 -5.37 -6.21
C ASP A 253 -12.88 -6.54 -5.43
N ASN A 254 -11.55 -6.52 -5.24
CA ASN A 254 -10.83 -7.50 -4.45
C ASN A 254 -11.13 -7.29 -2.95
N CYS A 255 -12.01 -8.13 -2.42
CA CYS A 255 -12.44 -8.08 -1.01
C CYS A 255 -11.26 -8.18 -0.03
N GLN A 256 -10.22 -8.94 -0.39
CA GLN A 256 -9.06 -9.20 0.47
C GLN A 256 -8.15 -7.98 0.66
N THR A 257 -8.37 -6.92 -0.12
CA THR A 257 -7.69 -5.62 0.09
C THR A 257 -8.05 -5.03 1.45
N CYS A 258 -9.31 -5.22 1.90
CA CYS A 258 -9.80 -4.67 3.17
C CYS A 258 -10.14 -5.77 4.19
N HIS A 259 -10.73 -6.87 3.73
CA HIS A 259 -11.19 -7.98 4.57
C HIS A 259 -10.11 -9.04 4.73
N VAL A 260 -9.22 -8.79 5.69
CA VAL A 260 -8.07 -9.65 5.98
C VAL A 260 -8.38 -10.54 7.18
N GLN A 261 -8.03 -11.82 7.09
CA GLN A 261 -8.12 -12.72 8.24
C GLN A 261 -7.18 -12.25 9.35
N SER A 262 -7.75 -12.00 10.53
CA SER A 262 -7.01 -11.58 11.71
C SER A 262 -7.58 -12.26 12.96
N GLU A 263 -6.71 -12.60 13.91
CA GLU A 263 -7.11 -13.06 15.25
C GLU A 263 -7.61 -11.91 16.12
N GLU A 264 -7.20 -10.67 15.83
CA GLU A 264 -7.58 -9.45 16.55
C GLU A 264 -8.95 -8.92 16.09
N LEU A 265 -9.29 -9.12 14.82
CA LEU A 265 -10.60 -8.77 14.25
C LEU A 265 -11.53 -9.98 14.31
N THR A 266 -12.14 -10.25 15.47
CA THR A 266 -12.98 -11.45 15.69
C THR A 266 -14.16 -11.57 14.71
N GLU A 267 -14.62 -10.46 14.13
CA GLU A 267 -15.70 -10.41 13.15
C GLU A 267 -15.21 -10.17 11.70
N TRP A 268 -13.91 -10.34 11.40
CA TRP A 268 -13.36 -10.11 10.05
C TRP A 268 -14.17 -10.83 8.96
N GLY A 269 -14.59 -12.08 9.23
CA GLY A 269 -15.32 -12.94 8.29
C GLY A 269 -16.78 -12.51 8.03
N ASN A 270 -17.25 -11.41 8.61
CA ASN A 270 -18.61 -10.91 8.38
C ASN A 270 -18.87 -10.55 6.91
N TRP A 271 -17.85 -10.17 6.15
CA TRP A 271 -17.97 -9.82 4.73
C TRP A 271 -18.62 -10.93 3.89
N SER A 272 -18.38 -12.20 4.22
CA SER A 272 -18.99 -13.35 3.55
C SER A 272 -20.15 -13.97 4.33
N ARG A 273 -20.21 -13.77 5.65
CA ARG A 273 -21.20 -14.41 6.55
C ARG A 273 -22.46 -13.60 6.80
N VAL A 274 -22.45 -12.30 6.52
CA VAL A 274 -23.58 -11.39 6.81
C VAL A 274 -24.06 -10.68 5.53
N PRO A 275 -24.66 -11.43 4.57
CA PRO A 275 -25.21 -10.82 3.36
C PRO A 275 -26.50 -10.05 3.68
N THR A 276 -26.53 -8.75 3.36
CA THR A 276 -27.72 -7.90 3.51
C THR A 276 -27.99 -7.09 2.25
N MET A 277 -29.26 -6.76 1.98
CA MET A 277 -29.61 -5.92 0.83
C MET A 277 -28.97 -4.53 0.91
N GLU A 278 -28.80 -3.98 2.11
CA GLU A 278 -28.17 -2.69 2.37
C GLU A 278 -26.70 -2.70 1.92
N THR A 279 -25.98 -3.78 2.18
CA THR A 279 -24.55 -3.89 1.85
C THR A 279 -24.36 -4.35 0.40
N CYS A 280 -24.98 -5.45 -0.03
CA CYS A 280 -24.74 -6.04 -1.34
C CYS A 280 -25.11 -5.11 -2.52
N THR A 281 -26.10 -4.24 -2.33
CA THR A 281 -26.52 -3.26 -3.36
C THR A 281 -25.58 -2.04 -3.47
N SER A 282 -24.51 -1.98 -2.67
CA SER A 282 -23.43 -1.01 -2.90
C SER A 282 -22.83 -1.20 -4.30
N CYS A 283 -22.50 -2.45 -4.66
CA CYS A 283 -21.92 -2.82 -5.96
C CYS A 283 -22.96 -3.46 -6.92
N HIS A 284 -23.93 -4.24 -6.41
CA HIS A 284 -24.99 -4.84 -7.24
C HIS A 284 -26.14 -3.85 -7.51
N VAL A 285 -25.82 -2.74 -8.16
CA VAL A 285 -26.68 -1.54 -8.29
C VAL A 285 -27.94 -1.73 -9.16
N ASN A 286 -27.99 -2.81 -9.94
CA ASN A 286 -29.10 -3.12 -10.84
C ASN A 286 -30.18 -4.01 -10.19
N VAL A 287 -29.98 -4.41 -8.93
CA VAL A 287 -30.91 -5.26 -8.18
C VAL A 287 -31.85 -4.39 -7.36
N ASP A 288 -33.15 -4.66 -7.48
CA ASP A 288 -34.17 -4.17 -6.56
C ASP A 288 -34.85 -5.37 -5.91
N PHE A 289 -34.39 -5.70 -4.70
CA PHE A 289 -34.88 -6.86 -3.93
C PHE A 289 -36.37 -6.75 -3.62
N LYS A 290 -36.86 -5.56 -3.24
CA LYS A 290 -38.27 -5.37 -2.86
C LYS A 290 -39.20 -5.43 -4.06
N ALA A 291 -38.76 -4.97 -5.23
CA ALA A 291 -39.52 -5.11 -6.47
C ALA A 291 -39.33 -6.46 -7.17
N GLY A 292 -38.34 -7.28 -6.77
CA GLY A 292 -37.99 -8.53 -7.45
C GLY A 292 -37.42 -8.32 -8.85
N LYS A 293 -36.64 -7.24 -9.04
CA LYS A 293 -36.00 -6.92 -10.33
C LYS A 293 -34.52 -7.30 -10.29
N GLY A 294 -34.10 -8.12 -11.23
CA GLY A 294 -32.70 -8.62 -11.30
C GLY A 294 -32.35 -9.70 -10.27
N HIS A 295 -33.27 -9.98 -9.34
CA HIS A 295 -33.17 -11.02 -8.32
C HIS A 295 -34.59 -11.45 -7.91
N SER A 296 -34.74 -12.60 -7.24
CA SER A 296 -36.01 -12.97 -6.60
C SER A 296 -36.44 -11.91 -5.57
N GLN A 297 -37.75 -11.71 -5.41
CA GLN A 297 -38.26 -10.73 -4.46
C GLN A 297 -37.88 -11.12 -3.02
N GLN A 298 -37.24 -10.20 -2.30
CA GLN A 298 -36.92 -10.30 -0.87
C GLN A 298 -37.40 -9.03 -0.17
N ASN A 299 -38.23 -9.19 0.87
CA ASN A 299 -38.77 -8.05 1.63
C ASN A 299 -37.87 -7.64 2.81
N ASP A 300 -37.00 -8.55 3.25
CA ASP A 300 -36.08 -8.43 4.38
C ASP A 300 -34.83 -9.31 4.13
N ASN A 301 -33.91 -9.35 5.10
CA ASN A 301 -32.64 -10.08 5.01
C ASN A 301 -32.71 -11.54 5.54
N SER A 302 -33.90 -12.02 5.92
CA SER A 302 -34.05 -13.27 6.70
C SER A 302 -33.56 -14.54 5.99
N ASN A 303 -33.57 -14.53 4.65
CA ASN A 303 -33.24 -15.70 3.83
C ASN A 303 -31.90 -15.59 3.10
N CYS A 304 -31.19 -14.46 3.19
CA CYS A 304 -30.01 -14.20 2.39
C CYS A 304 -28.93 -15.28 2.58
N ILE A 305 -28.55 -15.56 3.83
CA ILE A 305 -27.50 -16.54 4.18
C ILE A 305 -27.89 -18.00 3.87
N ALA A 306 -29.19 -18.30 3.76
CA ALA A 306 -29.66 -19.63 3.43
C ALA A 306 -29.34 -20.02 1.98
N CYS A 307 -29.25 -19.03 1.08
CA CYS A 307 -28.84 -19.21 -0.31
C CYS A 307 -27.39 -18.79 -0.54
N HIS A 308 -27.00 -17.60 -0.04
CA HIS A 308 -25.66 -17.03 -0.13
C HIS A 308 -24.81 -17.44 1.06
N ASN A 309 -24.50 -18.74 1.16
CA ASN A 309 -23.63 -19.25 2.22
C ASN A 309 -22.22 -18.63 2.14
N ALA A 310 -21.54 -18.55 3.28
CA ALA A 310 -20.26 -17.85 3.38
C ALA A 310 -19.20 -18.36 2.41
N SER A 311 -19.06 -19.68 2.25
CA SER A 311 -18.07 -20.27 1.35
C SER A 311 -18.34 -19.90 -0.11
N TRP A 312 -19.60 -19.89 -0.53
CA TRP A 312 -19.95 -19.52 -1.91
C TRP A 312 -19.74 -18.03 -2.19
N THR A 313 -20.10 -17.16 -1.24
CA THR A 313 -19.81 -15.72 -1.33
C THR A 313 -18.31 -15.47 -1.40
N GLU A 314 -17.52 -16.14 -0.57
CA GLU A 314 -16.06 -16.01 -0.55
C GLU A 314 -15.43 -16.48 -1.87
N GLU A 315 -15.80 -17.66 -2.34
CA GLU A 315 -15.30 -18.25 -3.59
C GLU A 315 -15.56 -17.31 -4.78
N LEU A 316 -16.81 -16.90 -5.01
CA LEU A 316 -17.16 -16.11 -6.19
C LEU A 316 -16.46 -14.75 -6.27
N HIS A 317 -16.17 -14.11 -5.13
CA HIS A 317 -15.55 -12.79 -5.10
C HIS A 317 -14.01 -12.84 -5.05
N THR A 318 -13.42 -14.03 -4.90
CA THR A 318 -11.95 -14.20 -4.84
C THR A 318 -11.39 -15.16 -5.88
N GLU A 319 -12.24 -15.98 -6.52
CA GLU A 319 -11.84 -17.04 -7.46
C GLU A 319 -10.98 -16.50 -8.60
N GLY A 320 -11.34 -15.39 -9.23
CA GLY A 320 -10.56 -14.82 -10.33
C GLY A 320 -9.13 -14.45 -9.92
N PHE A 321 -8.95 -13.88 -8.73
CA PHE A 321 -7.64 -13.55 -8.18
C PHE A 321 -6.85 -14.81 -7.83
N ALA A 322 -7.50 -15.79 -7.19
CA ALA A 322 -6.89 -17.06 -6.84
C ALA A 322 -6.45 -17.87 -8.08
N GLN A 323 -7.29 -17.91 -9.13
CA GLN A 323 -6.98 -18.53 -10.41
C GLN A 323 -5.80 -17.84 -11.10
N LYS A 324 -5.79 -16.49 -11.15
CA LYS A 324 -4.67 -15.73 -11.72
C LYS A 324 -3.36 -16.03 -10.99
N LYS A 325 -3.39 -16.01 -9.66
CA LYS A 325 -2.24 -16.34 -8.82
C LYS A 325 -1.75 -17.77 -9.06
N ALA A 326 -2.66 -18.74 -9.08
CA ALA A 326 -2.34 -20.15 -9.32
C ALA A 326 -1.67 -20.37 -10.69
N VAL A 327 -2.03 -19.58 -11.71
CA VAL A 327 -1.34 -19.60 -13.02
C VAL A 327 0.05 -19.00 -12.90
N ILE A 328 0.18 -17.80 -12.33
CA ILE A 328 1.47 -17.10 -12.16
C ILE A 328 2.50 -17.96 -11.40
N ASP A 329 2.04 -18.76 -10.44
CA ASP A 329 2.90 -19.62 -9.63
C ASP A 329 3.28 -20.96 -10.31
N GLN A 330 2.74 -21.29 -11.48
CA GLN A 330 3.06 -22.54 -12.20
C GLN A 330 4.42 -22.51 -12.90
N ILE A 331 4.87 -21.35 -13.37
CA ILE A 331 6.07 -21.21 -14.22
C ILE A 331 6.98 -20.13 -13.67
N GLY A 332 8.26 -20.45 -13.55
CA GLY A 332 9.35 -19.51 -13.30
C GLY A 332 10.27 -19.38 -14.53
N MET A 333 11.07 -18.31 -14.55
CA MET A 333 12.17 -18.11 -15.49
C MET A 333 13.48 -17.91 -14.74
N ASN A 334 14.57 -18.31 -15.37
CA ASN A 334 15.92 -17.98 -14.97
C ASN A 334 16.73 -17.57 -16.20
N ALA A 335 17.10 -16.30 -16.25
CA ALA A 335 17.80 -15.71 -17.37
C ALA A 335 19.26 -15.42 -17.04
N THR A 336 20.13 -15.66 -18.02
CA THR A 336 21.54 -15.30 -17.98
C THR A 336 21.90 -14.48 -19.21
N LEU A 337 22.80 -13.52 -19.04
CA LEU A 337 23.29 -12.69 -20.12
C LEU A 337 24.82 -12.77 -20.14
N VAL A 338 25.38 -13.23 -21.25
CA VAL A 338 26.83 -13.45 -21.39
C VAL A 338 27.33 -12.68 -22.59
N ALA A 339 28.24 -11.73 -22.38
CA ALA A 339 28.83 -10.97 -23.47
C ALA A 339 29.72 -11.86 -24.36
N VAL A 340 29.77 -11.53 -25.65
CA VAL A 340 30.62 -12.16 -26.66
C VAL A 340 31.70 -11.15 -27.04
N ALA A 341 32.92 -11.38 -26.57
CA ALA A 341 34.01 -10.41 -26.67
C ALA A 341 34.47 -10.15 -28.11
N GLU A 342 34.28 -11.12 -29.01
CA GLU A 342 34.74 -11.03 -30.39
C GLU A 342 33.99 -9.97 -31.21
N ASP A 343 32.71 -9.74 -30.92
CA ASP A 343 31.85 -8.84 -31.69
C ASP A 343 31.06 -7.83 -30.83
N ASN A 344 31.33 -7.79 -29.52
CA ASN A 344 30.66 -6.96 -28.51
C ASN A 344 29.14 -7.19 -28.48
N SER A 345 28.66 -8.38 -28.83
CA SER A 345 27.26 -8.76 -28.61
C SER A 345 27.07 -9.40 -27.22
N ALA A 346 25.85 -9.80 -26.90
CA ALA A 346 25.58 -10.67 -25.76
C ALA A 346 24.62 -11.81 -26.16
N THR A 347 24.81 -12.97 -25.56
CA THR A 347 23.87 -14.09 -25.63
C THR A 347 22.99 -14.06 -24.40
N LEU A 348 21.69 -13.87 -24.61
CA LEU A 348 20.65 -14.03 -23.60
C LEU A 348 20.17 -15.47 -23.63
N THR A 349 20.22 -16.16 -22.49
CA THR A 349 19.67 -17.51 -22.31
C THR A 349 18.57 -17.48 -21.26
N ILE A 350 17.40 -18.03 -21.58
CA ILE A 350 16.23 -18.11 -20.69
C ILE A 350 15.87 -19.58 -20.49
N ALA A 351 16.01 -20.05 -19.25
CA ALA A 351 15.54 -21.34 -18.80
C ALA A 351 14.20 -21.19 -18.07
N PHE A 352 13.37 -22.23 -18.12
CA PHE A 352 12.06 -22.26 -17.46
C PHE A 352 12.04 -23.27 -16.34
N THR A 353 11.24 -23.03 -15.30
CA THR A 353 11.03 -23.97 -14.21
C THR A 353 9.56 -24.19 -13.92
N ASP A 354 9.22 -25.38 -13.42
CA ASP A 354 7.90 -25.66 -12.86
C ASP A 354 7.73 -24.99 -11.48
N ALA A 355 6.55 -25.16 -10.88
CA ALA A 355 6.22 -24.63 -9.55
C ALA A 355 7.13 -25.16 -8.41
N ASN A 356 7.84 -26.27 -8.63
CA ASN A 356 8.78 -26.85 -7.66
C ASN A 356 10.24 -26.41 -7.94
N GLY A 357 10.47 -25.60 -8.97
CA GLY A 357 11.80 -25.17 -9.39
C GLY A 357 12.55 -26.19 -10.25
N ASN A 358 11.89 -27.24 -10.75
CA ASN A 358 12.52 -28.19 -11.68
C ASN A 358 12.59 -27.58 -13.08
N ALA A 359 13.69 -27.82 -13.80
CA ALA A 359 13.84 -27.34 -15.18
C ALA A 359 12.76 -27.92 -16.12
N LEU A 360 12.25 -27.07 -17.01
CA LEU A 360 11.30 -27.41 -18.07
C LEU A 360 11.93 -27.21 -19.44
N ASP A 361 11.65 -28.14 -20.37
CA ASP A 361 11.97 -27.95 -21.78
C ASP A 361 10.94 -26.98 -22.40
N VAL A 362 11.42 -25.88 -22.97
CA VAL A 362 10.56 -24.87 -23.59
C VAL A 362 9.64 -25.44 -24.67
N ASN A 363 10.03 -26.52 -25.36
CA ASN A 363 9.18 -27.15 -26.38
C ASN A 363 7.89 -27.73 -25.78
N GLU A 364 7.88 -28.10 -24.50
CA GLU A 364 6.70 -28.63 -23.81
C GLU A 364 5.67 -27.55 -23.48
N ILE A 365 6.14 -26.32 -23.24
CA ILE A 365 5.30 -25.17 -22.85
C ILE A 365 5.09 -24.16 -23.98
N LEU A 366 5.84 -24.24 -25.09
CA LEU A 366 5.77 -23.32 -26.23
C LEU A 366 4.34 -23.10 -26.73
N PRO A 367 3.48 -24.13 -26.89
CA PRO A 367 2.09 -23.92 -27.33
C PRO A 367 1.24 -23.06 -26.38
N GLN A 368 1.66 -22.90 -25.12
CA GLN A 368 0.97 -22.16 -24.07
C GLN A 368 1.54 -20.74 -23.88
N ILE A 369 2.69 -20.43 -24.48
CA ILE A 369 3.30 -19.10 -24.41
C ILE A 369 2.62 -18.20 -25.44
N ASP A 370 1.96 -17.15 -24.97
CA ASP A 370 1.36 -16.13 -25.82
C ASP A 370 2.45 -15.21 -26.37
N HIS A 371 3.23 -14.61 -25.47
CA HIS A 371 4.30 -13.69 -25.85
C HIS A 371 5.42 -13.74 -24.80
N LEU A 372 6.66 -13.81 -25.26
CA LEU A 372 7.87 -13.69 -24.47
C LEU A 372 8.75 -12.63 -25.12
N GLU A 373 9.02 -11.54 -24.39
CA GLU A 373 9.84 -10.44 -24.87
C GLU A 373 11.05 -10.21 -23.97
N SER A 374 12.13 -9.71 -24.57
CA SER A 374 13.31 -9.21 -23.83
C SER A 374 13.65 -7.80 -24.29
N ILE A 375 14.08 -6.98 -23.35
CA ILE A 375 14.50 -5.60 -23.60
C ILE A 375 15.87 -5.42 -22.96
N THR A 376 16.89 -5.25 -23.79
CA THR A 376 18.29 -5.15 -23.35
C THR A 376 18.82 -3.73 -23.49
N ASN A 377 19.57 -3.28 -22.48
CA ASN A 377 20.24 -2.00 -22.43
C ASN A 377 21.63 -2.14 -21.78
N VAL A 378 22.42 -1.07 -21.77
CA VAL A 378 23.78 -1.01 -21.19
C VAL A 378 23.84 0.15 -20.20
N GLY A 379 24.51 -0.04 -19.06
CA GLY A 379 24.60 0.96 -18.00
C GLY A 379 23.37 0.96 -17.07
N PRO A 380 23.25 0.03 -16.11
CA PRO A 380 22.06 -0.06 -15.27
C PRO A 380 21.83 1.17 -14.36
N ASN A 381 22.88 1.88 -13.93
CA ASN A 381 22.72 3.10 -13.14
C ASN A 381 22.31 4.31 -13.99
N TYR A 382 22.77 4.37 -15.24
CA TYR A 382 22.38 5.40 -16.20
C TYR A 382 22.39 4.84 -17.64
N PRO A 383 21.25 4.32 -18.12
CA PRO A 383 21.18 3.63 -19.40
C PRO A 383 21.67 4.48 -20.57
N ILE A 384 22.63 3.96 -21.32
CA ILE A 384 23.27 4.70 -22.42
C ILE A 384 22.63 4.44 -23.78
N MET A 385 21.75 3.44 -23.89
CA MET A 385 20.96 3.19 -25.09
C MET A 385 19.57 3.80 -24.86
N GLY A 386 19.15 4.72 -25.72
CA GLY A 386 17.87 5.40 -25.54
C GLY A 386 16.68 4.47 -25.83
N TYR A 387 15.46 4.89 -25.49
CA TYR A 387 14.27 4.22 -26.01
C TYR A 387 14.21 4.31 -27.54
N ASN A 388 14.46 5.52 -28.04
CA ASN A 388 14.81 5.83 -29.42
C ASN A 388 16.34 5.97 -29.52
N ILE A 389 16.86 6.31 -30.70
CA ILE A 389 18.30 6.59 -30.90
C ILE A 389 18.78 7.65 -29.90
N ASN A 390 19.74 7.28 -29.06
CA ASN A 390 20.42 8.19 -28.13
C ASN A 390 21.28 9.18 -28.94
N PRO A 391 21.20 10.49 -28.64
CA PRO A 391 21.86 11.51 -29.44
C PRO A 391 23.39 11.48 -29.36
N ASP A 392 23.98 10.89 -28.32
CA ASP A 392 25.43 10.94 -28.09
C ASP A 392 26.18 9.80 -28.80
N ASN A 393 25.60 8.59 -28.81
CA ASN A 393 26.26 7.38 -29.33
C ASN A 393 25.51 6.74 -30.51
N GLY A 394 24.30 7.17 -30.84
CA GLY A 394 23.50 6.61 -31.92
C GLY A 394 22.83 5.26 -31.59
N GLU A 395 22.86 4.83 -30.34
CA GLU A 395 22.38 3.52 -29.89
C GLU A 395 20.98 3.59 -29.27
N HIS A 396 20.24 2.49 -29.31
CA HIS A 396 18.89 2.37 -28.74
C HIS A 396 18.68 0.97 -28.19
N LYS A 397 17.81 0.84 -27.20
CA LYS A 397 17.50 -0.46 -26.55
C LYS A 397 17.24 -1.56 -27.58
N VAL A 398 17.70 -2.77 -27.29
CA VAL A 398 17.43 -3.94 -28.12
C VAL A 398 16.19 -4.63 -27.57
N ALA A 399 15.08 -4.58 -28.32
CA ALA A 399 13.86 -5.30 -28.00
C ALA A 399 13.69 -6.50 -28.94
N ILE A 400 13.48 -7.69 -28.38
CA ILE A 400 13.32 -8.93 -29.14
C ILE A 400 12.06 -9.63 -28.65
N ASP A 401 11.11 -9.87 -29.57
CA ASP A 401 10.04 -10.84 -29.37
C ASP A 401 10.64 -12.24 -29.60
N LEU A 402 10.90 -12.98 -28.52
CA LEU A 402 11.47 -14.33 -28.63
C LEU A 402 10.42 -15.33 -29.08
N ILE A 403 9.23 -15.25 -28.49
CA ILE A 403 8.05 -16.02 -28.86
C ILE A 403 6.89 -15.05 -28.99
N LYS A 404 6.11 -15.15 -30.05
CA LYS A 404 4.91 -14.33 -30.23
C LYS A 404 3.80 -15.13 -30.89
N ASN A 405 2.61 -15.06 -30.31
CA ASN A 405 1.46 -15.87 -30.71
C ASN A 405 1.84 -17.35 -30.80
N ASN A 406 2.51 -17.91 -29.79
CA ASN A 406 3.05 -19.28 -29.74
C ASN A 406 4.11 -19.67 -30.79
N GLU A 407 4.58 -18.73 -31.61
CA GLU A 407 5.61 -18.97 -32.63
C GLU A 407 6.98 -18.48 -32.17
N LEU A 408 7.98 -19.36 -32.27
CA LEU A 408 9.38 -19.03 -31.98
C LEU A 408 9.96 -18.14 -33.09
N SER A 409 10.60 -17.03 -32.69
CA SER A 409 11.31 -16.16 -33.61
C SER A 409 12.50 -16.88 -34.26
N SER A 410 12.75 -16.60 -35.55
CA SER A 410 13.84 -17.24 -36.32
C SER A 410 15.25 -16.90 -35.83
N ALA A 411 15.39 -15.85 -35.01
CA ALA A 411 16.65 -15.47 -34.38
C ALA A 411 16.96 -16.27 -33.10
N VAL A 412 15.98 -17.01 -32.56
CA VAL A 412 16.09 -17.73 -31.29
C VAL A 412 16.39 -19.20 -31.54
N GLN A 413 17.28 -19.77 -30.73
CA GLN A 413 17.61 -21.19 -30.75
C GLN A 413 17.12 -21.85 -29.47
N VAL A 414 16.69 -23.11 -29.58
CA VAL A 414 16.48 -23.96 -28.41
C VAL A 414 17.75 -24.77 -28.17
N VAL A 415 18.38 -24.58 -27.02
CA VAL A 415 19.61 -25.27 -26.61
C VAL A 415 19.35 -25.88 -25.25
N ASP A 416 19.43 -27.22 -25.16
CA ASP A 416 19.19 -27.98 -23.93
C ASP A 416 17.88 -27.60 -23.21
N GLY A 417 16.80 -27.43 -23.99
CA GLY A 417 15.47 -27.06 -23.49
C GLY A 417 15.30 -25.59 -23.09
N SER A 418 16.36 -24.77 -23.18
CA SER A 418 16.33 -23.32 -22.92
C SER A 418 16.32 -22.52 -24.21
N LEU A 419 15.85 -21.27 -24.15
CA LEU A 419 15.95 -20.34 -25.27
C LEU A 419 17.28 -19.60 -25.23
N ALA A 420 17.94 -19.46 -26.38
CA ALA A 420 19.15 -18.67 -26.55
C ALA A 420 18.99 -17.71 -27.73
N VAL A 421 19.31 -16.44 -27.51
CA VAL A 421 19.26 -15.41 -28.55
C VAL A 421 20.44 -14.45 -28.41
N ASN A 422 21.01 -14.03 -29.54
CA ASN A 422 22.04 -13.00 -29.56
C ASN A 422 21.37 -11.62 -29.65
N THR A 423 21.79 -10.69 -28.80
CA THR A 423 21.24 -9.32 -28.74
C THR A 423 21.68 -8.44 -29.91
N GLY A 424 22.61 -8.92 -30.74
CA GLY A 424 23.41 -8.07 -31.59
C GLY A 424 24.43 -7.26 -30.78
N LYS A 425 25.21 -6.45 -31.49
CA LYS A 425 26.26 -5.61 -30.90
C LYS A 425 25.69 -4.62 -29.89
N LEU A 426 26.34 -4.51 -28.75
CA LEU A 426 26.03 -3.58 -27.67
C LEU A 426 27.19 -2.58 -27.46
N PRO A 427 26.90 -1.35 -27.00
CA PRO A 427 27.91 -0.32 -26.76
C PRO A 427 28.60 -0.48 -25.40
N PHE A 428 29.22 -1.63 -25.17
CA PHE A 428 29.99 -1.87 -23.95
C PHE A 428 31.13 -0.84 -23.76
N GLY A 429 31.26 -0.35 -22.52
CA GLY A 429 32.25 0.63 -22.10
C GLY A 429 33.54 0.02 -21.55
N GLU A 430 34.29 0.82 -20.80
CA GLU A 430 35.53 0.37 -20.14
C GLU A 430 35.24 -0.63 -19.02
N SER A 431 36.14 -1.59 -18.82
CA SER A 431 36.02 -2.61 -17.77
C SER A 431 35.79 -1.99 -16.39
N GLY A 432 34.80 -2.53 -15.67
CA GLY A 432 34.42 -2.06 -14.32
C GLY A 432 33.63 -0.74 -14.28
N SER A 433 33.36 -0.13 -15.44
CA SER A 433 32.42 1.01 -15.52
C SER A 433 30.97 0.52 -15.56
N ASP A 434 30.01 1.42 -15.32
CA ASP A 434 28.57 1.09 -15.44
C ASP A 434 28.25 0.55 -16.85
N ALA A 435 28.87 1.13 -17.89
CA ALA A 435 28.70 0.74 -19.28
C ALA A 435 29.40 -0.58 -19.66
N ASP A 436 30.23 -1.18 -18.79
CA ASP A 436 30.69 -2.57 -18.96
C ASP A 436 29.54 -3.57 -18.81
N THR A 437 28.46 -3.16 -18.13
CA THR A 437 27.34 -4.03 -17.79
C THR A 437 26.17 -3.81 -18.75
N ALA A 438 25.78 -4.88 -19.44
CA ALA A 438 24.50 -5.00 -20.09
C ALA A 438 23.49 -5.65 -19.15
N PHE A 439 22.21 -5.33 -19.32
CA PHE A 439 21.12 -5.91 -18.56
C PHE A 439 19.88 -6.08 -19.43
N SER A 440 19.13 -7.16 -19.20
CA SER A 440 17.98 -7.55 -20.01
C SER A 440 16.77 -7.83 -19.14
N PHE A 441 15.69 -7.07 -19.36
CA PHE A 441 14.43 -7.22 -18.66
C PHE A 441 13.45 -8.03 -19.51
N ILE A 442 12.86 -9.06 -18.91
CA ILE A 442 12.15 -10.12 -19.63
C ILE A 442 10.72 -10.21 -19.12
N GLY A 443 9.78 -10.16 -20.05
CA GLY A 443 8.35 -10.28 -19.79
C GLY A 443 7.78 -11.53 -20.46
N LEU A 444 6.84 -12.19 -19.78
CA LEU A 444 6.18 -13.41 -20.24
C LEU A 444 4.66 -13.30 -20.04
N SER A 445 3.88 -13.61 -21.06
CA SER A 445 2.45 -13.89 -20.98
C SER A 445 2.16 -15.31 -21.45
N MET A 446 1.23 -15.98 -20.77
CA MET A 446 0.80 -17.34 -21.12
C MET A 446 -0.71 -17.42 -21.23
N CYS A 447 -1.19 -18.32 -22.10
CA CYS A 447 -2.60 -18.58 -22.27
C CYS A 447 -3.13 -19.45 -21.12
N ALA A 448 -4.22 -19.00 -20.49
CA ALA A 448 -4.77 -19.69 -19.33
C ALA A 448 -6.30 -19.55 -19.22
N GLU A 449 -6.94 -20.61 -18.75
CA GLU A 449 -8.37 -20.64 -18.44
C GLU A 449 -8.59 -21.42 -17.14
N ASN A 450 -9.53 -20.95 -16.31
CA ASN A 450 -9.94 -21.61 -15.06
C ASN A 450 -8.75 -21.99 -14.16
N GLY A 451 -7.79 -21.07 -14.02
CA GLY A 451 -6.60 -21.25 -13.18
C GLY A 451 -5.54 -22.23 -13.72
N LYS A 452 -5.61 -22.61 -15.01
CA LYS A 452 -4.69 -23.58 -15.62
C LYS A 452 -4.13 -23.06 -16.94
N LEU A 453 -2.86 -23.38 -17.20
CA LEU A 453 -2.25 -23.15 -18.50
C LEU A 453 -2.93 -24.01 -19.57
N VAL A 454 -3.23 -23.38 -20.70
CA VAL A 454 -3.84 -24.02 -21.88
C VAL A 454 -3.08 -23.60 -23.13
N ASN A 455 -3.23 -24.36 -24.22
CA ASN A 455 -2.62 -23.95 -25.48
C ASN A 455 -3.28 -22.67 -25.98
N CYS A 456 -2.47 -21.77 -26.52
CA CYS A 456 -2.94 -20.54 -27.12
C CYS A 456 -3.80 -20.80 -28.35
N GLY A 457 -4.83 -19.97 -28.51
CA GLY A 457 -5.79 -20.03 -29.60
C GLY A 457 -6.65 -18.78 -29.63
N GLU A 458 -7.47 -18.65 -30.67
CA GLU A 458 -8.36 -17.50 -30.83
C GLU A 458 -9.34 -17.41 -29.64
N GLY A 459 -9.37 -16.24 -28.98
CA GLY A 459 -10.26 -15.97 -27.86
C GLY A 459 -9.82 -16.52 -26.50
N VAL A 460 -8.68 -17.20 -26.42
CA VAL A 460 -8.12 -17.69 -25.16
C VAL A 460 -7.52 -16.52 -24.36
N PRO A 461 -7.91 -16.32 -23.09
CA PRO A 461 -7.34 -15.26 -22.25
C PRO A 461 -5.86 -15.49 -21.94
N THR A 462 -5.15 -14.40 -21.68
CA THR A 462 -3.73 -14.41 -21.31
C THR A 462 -3.53 -13.92 -19.88
N VAL A 463 -2.52 -14.48 -19.22
CA VAL A 463 -2.06 -14.09 -17.89
C VAL A 463 -0.60 -13.69 -18.01
N THR A 464 -0.29 -12.48 -17.55
CA THR A 464 1.10 -12.03 -17.38
C THR A 464 1.75 -12.78 -16.23
N MET A 465 2.97 -13.26 -16.46
CA MET A 465 3.75 -14.09 -15.55
C MET A 465 4.86 -13.28 -14.86
N LYS A 466 5.61 -13.94 -13.97
CA LYS A 466 6.78 -13.39 -13.27
C LYS A 466 7.83 -12.94 -14.29
N ALA A 467 8.19 -11.66 -14.25
CA ALA A 467 9.28 -11.10 -15.04
C ALA A 467 10.65 -11.52 -14.48
N ASP A 468 11.68 -11.44 -15.32
CA ASP A 468 13.07 -11.73 -14.92
C ASP A 468 14.03 -10.63 -15.37
N LEU A 469 15.21 -10.56 -14.75
CA LEU A 469 16.23 -9.55 -15.01
C LEU A 469 17.64 -10.15 -14.98
N ALA A 470 18.27 -10.25 -16.15
CA ALA A 470 19.64 -10.74 -16.29
C ALA A 470 20.65 -9.60 -16.44
N HIS A 471 21.86 -9.78 -15.93
CA HIS A 471 22.99 -8.86 -16.12
C HIS A 471 24.21 -9.62 -16.64
N GLY A 472 25.05 -8.97 -17.43
CA GLY A 472 26.28 -9.54 -17.98
C GLY A 472 27.30 -8.45 -18.31
N THR A 473 28.59 -8.76 -18.14
CA THR A 473 29.69 -7.83 -18.42
C THR A 473 30.53 -8.28 -19.61
N LEU A 474 31.13 -7.31 -20.33
CA LEU A 474 32.10 -7.62 -21.38
C LEU A 474 33.43 -8.08 -20.79
N SER A 475 33.84 -7.46 -19.67
CA SER A 475 35.12 -7.78 -19.01
C SER A 475 35.14 -9.13 -18.28
N GLY A 476 33.99 -9.66 -17.90
CA GLY A 476 33.86 -10.81 -17.01
C GLY A 476 33.97 -10.46 -15.51
N GLU A 477 34.17 -9.19 -15.16
CA GLU A 477 34.08 -8.70 -13.78
C GLU A 477 32.62 -8.73 -13.29
N ALA A 478 32.43 -8.56 -11.98
CA ALA A 478 31.10 -8.48 -11.39
C ALA A 478 30.28 -7.34 -12.03
N PRO A 479 29.02 -7.57 -12.41
CA PRO A 479 28.17 -6.55 -13.01
C PRO A 479 27.88 -5.40 -12.05
N SER A 480 27.73 -4.21 -12.62
CA SER A 480 27.12 -3.08 -11.94
C SER A 480 25.61 -3.34 -11.78
N TYR A 481 25.03 -2.86 -10.70
CA TYR A 481 23.59 -2.91 -10.47
C TYR A 481 23.07 -1.52 -10.15
N ARG A 482 21.83 -1.26 -10.55
CA ARG A 482 21.11 -0.08 -10.10
C ARG A 482 20.74 -0.23 -8.63
N HIS A 483 20.80 0.87 -7.89
CA HIS A 483 20.30 0.92 -6.51
C HIS A 483 18.80 0.56 -6.43
N THR A 484 18.43 -0.17 -5.39
CA THR A 484 17.04 -0.59 -5.08
C THR A 484 16.68 -0.31 -3.62
N ASP A 485 17.51 0.48 -2.96
CA ASP A 485 17.51 0.80 -1.54
C ASP A 485 16.58 1.97 -1.18
N SER A 486 16.11 2.76 -2.16
CA SER A 486 15.21 3.89 -1.93
C SER A 486 13.75 3.58 -2.26
N VAL A 487 13.52 2.72 -3.26
CA VAL A 487 12.20 2.27 -3.70
C VAL A 487 12.31 0.80 -4.02
N ASN A 488 11.49 -0.01 -3.34
CA ASN A 488 11.31 -1.41 -3.63
C ASN A 488 9.84 -1.69 -3.98
N PHE A 489 9.58 -2.81 -4.64
CA PHE A 489 8.24 -3.14 -5.13
C PHE A 489 7.23 -3.46 -4.02
N ALA A 490 7.65 -3.70 -2.78
CA ALA A 490 6.71 -4.01 -1.69
C ALA A 490 5.75 -2.85 -1.43
N SER A 491 6.22 -1.60 -1.51
CA SER A 491 5.35 -0.41 -1.38
C SER A 491 4.32 -0.34 -2.51
N CYS A 492 4.69 -0.74 -3.74
CA CYS A 492 3.77 -0.79 -4.87
C CYS A 492 2.65 -1.83 -4.68
N LYS A 493 2.96 -2.98 -4.07
CA LYS A 493 2.00 -4.06 -3.81
C LYS A 493 0.88 -3.62 -2.88
N ASN A 494 1.13 -2.67 -1.98
CA ASN A 494 0.14 -2.19 -1.02
C ASN A 494 -1.10 -1.60 -1.71
N CYS A 495 -0.92 -1.00 -2.88
CA CYS A 495 -2.01 -0.49 -3.73
C CYS A 495 -2.38 -1.46 -4.85
N HIS A 496 -1.38 -2.00 -5.56
CA HIS A 496 -1.61 -2.69 -6.83
C HIS A 496 -1.73 -4.23 -6.72
N GLY A 497 -1.40 -4.80 -5.56
CA GLY A 497 -1.34 -6.25 -5.34
C GLY A 497 -0.06 -6.91 -5.86
N SER A 498 0.19 -8.15 -5.43
CA SER A 498 1.38 -8.95 -5.81
C SER A 498 1.35 -9.43 -7.25
N GLU A 499 0.17 -9.74 -7.79
CA GLU A 499 -0.05 -10.24 -9.15
C GLU A 499 -0.26 -9.09 -10.16
N TRP A 500 0.20 -7.87 -9.84
CA TRP A 500 0.08 -6.71 -10.71
C TRP A 500 0.95 -6.87 -11.96
N PRO A 501 0.38 -6.85 -13.17
CA PRO A 501 1.13 -7.12 -14.40
C PRO A 501 1.72 -5.85 -15.02
N LEU A 502 1.75 -4.72 -14.28
CA LEU A 502 2.00 -3.38 -14.81
C LEU A 502 1.03 -3.03 -15.96
N ASN A 503 -0.29 -3.08 -15.71
CA ASN A 503 -1.40 -2.93 -16.67
C ASN A 503 -1.23 -1.85 -17.76
N SER A 504 -0.54 -0.73 -17.48
CA SER A 504 -0.25 0.32 -18.47
C SER A 504 0.62 -0.15 -19.64
N HIS A 505 1.31 -1.27 -19.50
CA HIS A 505 2.19 -1.86 -20.52
C HIS A 505 1.52 -2.99 -21.31
N THR A 506 0.51 -3.69 -20.76
CA THR A 506 -0.07 -4.90 -21.38
C THR A 506 -0.76 -4.67 -22.73
N LYS A 507 -1.03 -3.41 -23.09
CA LYS A 507 -1.50 -3.04 -24.43
C LYS A 507 -0.44 -3.20 -25.53
N TYR A 508 0.84 -3.09 -25.16
CA TYR A 508 1.98 -3.06 -26.09
C TYR A 508 3.03 -4.15 -25.80
N HIS A 509 2.94 -4.78 -24.63
CA HIS A 509 3.93 -5.67 -24.01
C HIS A 509 3.22 -6.88 -23.39
N THR A 510 3.99 -7.90 -23.01
CA THR A 510 3.48 -9.08 -22.29
C THR A 510 2.89 -8.72 -20.91
N GLY A 511 3.31 -7.57 -20.38
CA GLY A 511 3.21 -7.22 -18.96
C GLY A 511 4.38 -7.81 -18.15
N PHE A 512 4.53 -7.33 -16.91
CA PHE A 512 5.60 -7.75 -16.01
C PHE A 512 5.06 -7.89 -14.58
N VAL A 513 5.02 -9.10 -14.03
CA VAL A 513 4.79 -9.30 -12.58
C VAL A 513 6.14 -9.29 -11.88
N LEU A 514 6.39 -8.27 -11.04
CA LEU A 514 7.67 -8.14 -10.34
C LEU A 514 7.67 -9.02 -9.09
N SER A 515 8.65 -9.92 -8.98
CA SER A 515 8.76 -10.90 -7.91
C SER A 515 10.21 -11.11 -7.49
N GLU A 516 10.45 -11.99 -6.51
CA GLU A 516 11.80 -12.35 -6.08
C GLU A 516 12.68 -12.92 -7.20
N GLN A 517 12.08 -13.36 -8.32
CA GLN A 517 12.80 -13.84 -9.50
C GLN A 517 13.82 -12.82 -10.03
N LEU A 518 13.45 -11.53 -10.02
CA LEU A 518 14.34 -10.41 -10.38
C LEU A 518 14.95 -9.71 -9.15
N GLY A 519 14.63 -10.22 -7.96
CA GLY A 519 15.07 -9.65 -6.70
C GLY A 519 16.55 -9.91 -6.44
N ARG A 520 17.16 -9.04 -5.64
CA ARG A 520 18.54 -9.19 -5.20
C ARG A 520 18.64 -8.98 -3.69
N PRO A 521 19.47 -9.77 -2.98
CA PRO A 521 19.66 -9.56 -1.56
C PRO A 521 20.34 -8.20 -1.30
N ASN A 522 19.87 -7.46 -0.31
CA ASN A 522 20.56 -6.29 0.21
C ASN A 522 21.78 -6.70 1.07
N ALA A 523 22.45 -5.71 1.68
CA ALA A 523 23.61 -5.95 2.54
C ALA A 523 23.30 -6.83 3.77
N ASP A 524 22.05 -6.83 4.22
CA ASP A 524 21.55 -7.62 5.35
C ASP A 524 21.05 -9.02 4.94
N GLY A 525 21.08 -9.33 3.63
CA GLY A 525 20.65 -10.60 3.07
C GLY A 525 19.15 -10.69 2.79
N GLU A 526 18.39 -9.61 2.96
CA GLU A 526 16.97 -9.55 2.65
C GLU A 526 16.74 -9.40 1.14
N MET A 527 15.83 -10.20 0.60
CA MET A 527 15.52 -10.18 -0.83
C MET A 527 14.74 -8.91 -1.20
N ILE A 528 15.35 -8.01 -1.96
CA ILE A 528 14.72 -6.77 -2.42
C ILE A 528 14.29 -6.93 -3.88
N VAL A 529 12.99 -6.78 -4.11
CA VAL A 529 12.41 -6.72 -5.47
C VAL A 529 12.48 -5.27 -5.94
N GLY A 530 13.41 -4.98 -6.84
CA GLY A 530 13.57 -3.66 -7.44
C GLY A 530 12.56 -3.36 -8.56
N ILE A 531 12.49 -2.10 -8.95
CA ILE A 531 11.84 -1.62 -10.18
C ILE A 531 12.87 -1.21 -11.24
N ASP A 532 14.12 -1.63 -11.06
CA ASP A 532 15.26 -1.24 -11.87
C ASP A 532 15.22 -1.83 -13.29
N GLY A 533 14.61 -3.00 -13.49
CA GLY A 533 14.39 -3.55 -14.85
C GLY A 533 13.62 -2.60 -15.76
N CYS A 534 12.79 -1.71 -15.20
CA CYS A 534 12.00 -0.73 -15.95
C CYS A 534 12.88 0.28 -16.72
N VAL A 535 14.12 0.54 -16.29
CA VAL A 535 15.02 1.51 -16.94
C VAL A 535 15.56 1.03 -18.28
N THR A 536 15.36 -0.25 -18.64
CA THR A 536 15.61 -0.76 -20.01
C THR A 536 14.83 0.04 -21.07
N CYS A 537 13.62 0.50 -20.71
CA CYS A 537 12.73 1.33 -21.53
C CYS A 537 12.59 2.77 -21.01
N HIS A 538 12.53 2.96 -19.69
CA HIS A 538 12.42 4.27 -19.05
C HIS A 538 13.78 4.95 -18.94
N THR A 539 14.40 5.17 -20.10
CA THR A 539 15.78 5.66 -20.25
C THR A 539 15.92 7.15 -19.92
N PRO A 540 17.14 7.65 -19.68
CA PRO A 540 17.41 9.08 -19.54
C PRO A 540 16.92 9.92 -20.72
N ASP A 541 16.94 9.37 -21.94
CA ASP A 541 16.45 10.01 -23.16
C ASP A 541 14.90 9.97 -23.29
N GLY A 542 14.22 9.45 -22.27
CA GLY A 542 12.78 9.26 -22.22
C GLY A 542 12.30 7.95 -22.84
N THR A 543 11.03 7.92 -23.26
CA THR A 543 10.40 6.79 -23.96
C THR A 543 10.18 7.14 -25.44
N TYR A 544 9.12 6.62 -26.08
CA TYR A 544 8.84 6.85 -27.51
C TYR A 544 8.75 8.33 -27.92
N ALA A 545 8.44 9.23 -26.98
CA ALA A 545 8.31 10.67 -27.22
C ALA A 545 9.59 11.47 -26.90
N SER A 546 10.74 10.79 -26.73
CA SER A 546 12.06 11.39 -26.54
C SER A 546 12.08 12.56 -25.54
N GLY A 547 11.45 12.38 -24.38
CA GLY A 547 11.41 13.37 -23.29
C GLY A 547 10.10 14.16 -23.14
N ALA A 548 9.25 14.26 -24.17
CA ALA A 548 7.98 15.01 -24.07
C ALA A 548 7.05 14.50 -22.95
N ASN A 549 7.15 13.22 -22.63
CA ASN A 549 6.38 12.56 -21.59
C ASN A 549 7.15 12.39 -20.27
N LYS A 550 8.32 13.03 -20.10
CA LYS A 550 9.24 12.80 -18.96
C LYS A 550 9.43 11.31 -18.69
N GLY A 551 9.98 10.63 -19.70
CA GLY A 551 9.96 9.17 -19.78
C GLY A 551 10.95 8.45 -18.85
N ALA A 552 12.00 9.13 -18.38
CA ALA A 552 12.97 8.54 -17.46
C ALA A 552 12.31 8.08 -16.15
N LEU A 553 12.78 6.97 -15.57
CA LEU A 553 12.15 6.37 -14.40
C LEU A 553 12.14 7.32 -13.19
N GLU A 554 13.18 8.14 -13.05
CA GLU A 554 13.34 9.16 -12.01
C GLU A 554 12.24 10.24 -12.03
N MET A 555 11.50 10.36 -13.12
CA MET A 555 10.39 11.30 -13.26
C MET A 555 9.06 10.60 -13.49
N LYS A 556 9.04 9.45 -14.17
CA LYS A 556 7.83 8.82 -14.66
C LYS A 556 6.82 8.53 -13.55
N LEU A 557 7.26 7.87 -12.48
CA LEU A 557 6.36 7.52 -11.38
C LEU A 557 5.87 8.78 -10.67
N HIS A 558 6.71 9.78 -10.45
CA HIS A 558 6.30 11.05 -9.85
C HIS A 558 5.27 11.79 -10.70
N VAL A 559 5.42 11.83 -12.02
CA VAL A 559 4.44 12.48 -12.92
C VAL A 559 3.09 11.78 -12.86
N VAL A 560 3.09 10.44 -12.93
CA VAL A 560 1.84 9.66 -12.93
C VAL A 560 1.13 9.76 -11.58
N HIS A 561 1.88 9.64 -10.49
CA HIS A 561 1.33 9.58 -9.13
C HIS A 561 1.08 10.96 -8.52
N GLY A 562 1.83 11.99 -8.92
CA GLY A 562 1.61 13.37 -8.47
C GLY A 562 0.27 13.97 -8.94
N GLU A 563 -0.38 13.37 -9.94
CA GLU A 563 -1.74 13.71 -10.36
C GLU A 563 -2.82 12.92 -9.60
N GLN A 564 -2.45 11.87 -8.84
CA GLN A 564 -3.40 11.03 -8.11
C GLN A 564 -3.61 11.59 -6.70
N GLY A 565 -4.84 11.95 -6.36
CA GLY A 565 -5.18 12.54 -5.06
C GLY A 565 -4.99 11.63 -3.85
N ILE A 566 -4.75 10.33 -4.06
CA ILE A 566 -4.43 9.36 -2.99
C ILE A 566 -2.95 9.38 -2.60
N ILE A 567 -2.07 9.88 -3.47
CA ILE A 567 -0.65 10.00 -3.21
C ILE A 567 -0.39 11.37 -2.58
N LYS A 568 -0.02 11.35 -1.31
CA LYS A 568 0.20 12.54 -0.47
C LYS A 568 1.54 12.53 0.22
N ASP A 569 2.17 11.36 0.34
CA ASP A 569 3.40 11.17 1.10
C ASP A 569 4.43 10.41 0.26
N CYS A 570 5.69 10.80 0.38
CA CYS A 570 6.84 10.09 -0.16
C CYS A 570 6.91 8.66 0.37
N ALA A 571 6.57 8.43 1.64
CA ALA A 571 6.62 7.13 2.32
C ALA A 571 5.73 6.06 1.67
N GLN A 572 4.71 6.47 0.89
CA GLN A 572 3.86 5.53 0.15
C GLN A 572 4.64 4.73 -0.92
N CYS A 573 5.81 5.20 -1.33
CA CYS A 573 6.70 4.48 -2.26
C CYS A 573 8.13 4.34 -1.73
N HIS A 574 8.64 5.39 -1.08
CA HIS A 574 10.03 5.49 -0.66
C HIS A 574 10.27 4.91 0.73
N ASN A 575 11.30 4.08 0.85
CA ASN A 575 11.85 3.64 2.12
C ASN A 575 13.19 4.31 2.45
N ASP A 576 13.75 5.09 1.50
CA ASP A 576 14.83 6.07 1.70
C ASP A 576 14.94 6.99 0.46
N PHE A 577 15.80 8.01 0.52
CA PHE A 577 16.29 8.76 -0.63
C PHE A 577 17.79 8.51 -0.85
N ASN A 578 18.13 7.76 -1.90
CA ASN A 578 19.52 7.63 -2.33
C ASN A 578 19.97 8.87 -3.13
N LEU A 579 20.31 9.94 -2.42
CA LEU A 579 20.76 11.20 -3.03
C LEU A 579 22.12 11.07 -3.73
N ASP A 580 22.94 10.11 -3.30
CA ASP A 580 24.24 9.83 -3.90
C ASP A 580 24.13 9.23 -5.30
N ALA A 581 23.01 8.58 -5.63
CA ALA A 581 22.72 8.08 -6.97
C ALA A 581 22.75 9.20 -8.04
N PHE A 582 22.53 10.47 -7.69
CA PHE A 582 22.65 11.59 -8.63
C PHE A 582 24.09 11.79 -9.12
N LYS A 583 25.11 11.38 -8.36
CA LYS A 583 26.52 11.46 -8.79
C LYS A 583 26.83 10.57 -10.00
N ALA A 584 26.02 9.53 -10.22
CA ALA A 584 26.14 8.61 -11.34
C ALA A 584 25.20 8.96 -12.52
N LYS A 585 24.49 10.10 -12.47
CA LYS A 585 23.50 10.48 -13.49
C LYS A 585 24.00 11.63 -14.37
N GLY A 586 23.65 11.55 -15.65
CA GLY A 586 23.69 12.67 -16.60
C GLY A 586 22.33 13.36 -16.74
N ALA A 587 22.17 14.14 -17.80
CA ALA A 587 20.94 14.89 -18.04
C ALA A 587 19.72 14.03 -18.41
N LEU A 588 18.54 14.43 -17.97
CA LEU A 588 17.28 13.72 -18.26
C LEU A 588 16.43 14.48 -19.28
N ALA A 589 15.85 13.78 -20.26
CA ALA A 589 15.00 14.37 -21.28
C ALA A 589 13.64 14.79 -20.68
N THR A 590 13.45 16.10 -20.55
CA THR A 590 12.26 16.72 -19.93
C THR A 590 11.29 17.32 -20.94
N ALA A 591 11.72 17.48 -22.19
CA ALA A 591 10.91 17.84 -23.34
C ALA A 591 11.46 17.14 -24.59
N ALA A 592 10.71 17.17 -25.71
CA ALA A 592 11.08 16.43 -26.92
C ALA A 592 12.49 16.82 -27.43
N GLY A 593 13.47 15.93 -27.25
CA GLY A 593 14.87 16.14 -27.63
C GLY A 593 15.63 17.17 -26.79
N GLN A 594 15.07 17.60 -25.66
CA GLN A 594 15.67 18.61 -24.77
C GLN A 594 15.82 18.07 -23.36
N TYR A 595 16.89 18.50 -22.69
CA TYR A 595 17.38 17.88 -21.45
C TYR A 595 17.49 18.89 -20.32
N SER A 596 17.31 18.40 -19.09
CA SER A 596 17.53 19.15 -17.86
C SER A 596 18.53 18.42 -16.97
N SER A 597 19.20 19.17 -16.09
CA SER A 597 20.08 18.60 -15.07
C SER A 597 19.30 17.65 -14.14
N PRO A 598 19.91 16.55 -13.66
CA PRO A 598 19.16 15.42 -13.13
C PRO A 598 18.38 15.73 -11.84
N ILE A 599 18.93 16.53 -10.91
CA ILE A 599 18.22 16.87 -9.66
C ILE A 599 17.00 17.74 -9.99
N ALA A 600 17.20 18.79 -10.78
CA ALA A 600 16.13 19.67 -11.22
C ALA A 600 15.07 18.94 -12.04
N ALA A 601 15.45 18.02 -12.93
CA ALA A 601 14.52 17.19 -13.69
C ALA A 601 13.62 16.35 -12.77
N THR A 602 14.20 15.71 -11.74
CA THR A 602 13.46 14.95 -10.75
C THR A 602 12.52 15.84 -9.93
N CYS A 603 12.99 16.94 -9.32
CA CYS A 603 12.12 17.79 -8.49
C CYS A 603 11.00 18.45 -9.31
N THR A 604 11.29 18.86 -10.55
CA THR A 604 10.30 19.50 -11.42
C THR A 604 9.37 18.52 -12.14
N SER A 605 9.41 17.22 -11.80
CA SER A 605 8.32 16.29 -12.14
C SER A 605 7.00 16.74 -11.50
N CYS A 606 7.07 17.26 -10.26
CA CYS A 606 5.91 17.76 -9.51
C CYS A 606 5.94 19.29 -9.33
N HIS A 607 7.13 19.89 -9.11
CA HIS A 607 7.26 21.33 -8.88
C HIS A 607 7.44 22.11 -10.19
N THR A 608 6.32 22.42 -10.87
CA THR A 608 6.36 22.96 -12.24
C THR A 608 6.33 24.48 -12.35
N SER A 609 6.18 25.20 -11.23
CA SER A 609 6.05 26.66 -11.20
C SER A 609 7.32 27.39 -11.70
N ASP A 610 7.13 28.55 -12.33
CA ASP A 610 8.23 29.35 -12.86
C ASP A 610 9.19 29.87 -11.76
N SER A 611 8.68 30.12 -10.55
CA SER A 611 9.50 30.54 -9.41
C SER A 611 10.46 29.44 -8.98
N VAL A 612 10.02 28.17 -8.98
CA VAL A 612 10.88 27.02 -8.67
C VAL A 612 11.97 26.86 -9.71
N LYS A 613 11.63 26.96 -11.00
CA LYS A 613 12.62 26.89 -12.08
C LYS A 613 13.67 28.00 -11.96
N ALA A 614 13.23 29.25 -11.78
CA ALA A 614 14.13 30.39 -11.60
C ALA A 614 14.99 30.29 -10.32
N HIS A 615 14.48 29.63 -9.27
CA HIS A 615 15.27 29.30 -8.09
C HIS A 615 16.36 28.26 -8.42
N ALA A 616 16.00 27.17 -9.07
CA ALA A 616 16.93 26.09 -9.42
C ALA A 616 18.03 26.55 -10.39
N GLU A 617 17.71 27.38 -11.38
CA GLU A 617 18.70 27.97 -12.31
C GLU A 617 19.78 28.78 -11.57
N LYS A 618 19.40 29.51 -10.51
CA LYS A 618 20.36 30.23 -9.67
C LYS A 618 21.29 29.30 -8.87
N GLN A 619 20.88 28.05 -8.69
CA GLN A 619 21.67 26.99 -8.03
C GLN A 619 22.42 26.11 -9.03
N GLY A 620 22.48 26.51 -10.30
CA GLY A 620 23.26 25.84 -11.36
C GLY A 620 22.48 24.80 -12.18
N ALA A 621 21.16 24.69 -11.98
CA ALA A 621 20.33 23.81 -12.81
C ALA A 621 20.20 24.33 -14.25
N VAL A 622 20.03 23.40 -15.19
CA VAL A 622 19.76 23.66 -16.60
C VAL A 622 18.42 23.04 -16.96
N PHE A 623 17.59 23.75 -17.73
CA PHE A 623 16.28 23.27 -18.17
C PHE A 623 16.12 23.27 -19.69
N ASN A 624 15.66 22.14 -20.24
CA ASN A 624 15.29 21.97 -21.65
C ASN A 624 16.34 22.50 -22.65
N ASP A 625 17.62 22.21 -22.39
CA ASP A 625 18.75 22.59 -23.23
C ASP A 625 19.29 21.35 -24.00
N PHE A 626 20.42 21.50 -24.69
CA PHE A 626 21.17 20.38 -25.25
C PHE A 626 21.66 19.44 -24.15
N LYS A 627 21.72 18.14 -24.47
CA LYS A 627 22.13 17.09 -23.53
C LYS A 627 23.51 17.32 -22.92
N GLU A 628 24.46 17.79 -23.73
CA GLU A 628 25.81 18.15 -23.28
C GLU A 628 25.79 19.29 -22.25
N THR A 629 25.06 20.38 -22.52
CA THR A 629 24.93 21.51 -21.60
C THR A 629 24.35 21.07 -20.26
N ALA A 630 23.25 20.31 -20.30
CA ALA A 630 22.56 19.86 -19.10
C ALA A 630 23.36 18.81 -18.32
N SER A 631 24.15 17.97 -18.99
CA SER A 631 24.98 16.93 -18.32
C SER A 631 26.19 17.54 -17.63
N ASN A 632 26.67 18.69 -18.10
CA ASN A 632 27.78 19.44 -17.50
C ASN A 632 27.31 20.44 -16.43
N ALA A 633 26.01 20.52 -16.15
CA ALA A 633 25.45 21.38 -15.12
C ALA A 633 25.95 20.97 -13.73
N VAL A 634 26.28 21.96 -12.89
CA VAL A 634 26.71 21.72 -11.51
C VAL A 634 25.62 22.24 -10.59
N GLU A 635 24.81 21.32 -10.10
CA GLU A 635 23.70 21.61 -9.19
C GLU A 635 24.16 21.68 -7.73
N THR A 636 23.77 22.74 -7.03
CA THR A 636 24.10 22.93 -5.61
C THR A 636 22.92 22.66 -4.67
N CYS A 637 21.87 22.00 -5.18
CA CYS A 637 20.59 21.77 -4.50
C CYS A 637 20.75 21.20 -3.08
N PHE A 638 21.55 20.12 -2.93
CA PHE A 638 21.73 19.41 -1.67
C PHE A 638 22.70 20.09 -0.68
N TYR A 639 23.23 21.26 -1.03
CA TYR A 639 23.87 22.13 -0.04
C TYR A 639 22.85 22.67 0.96
N CYS A 640 21.65 23.03 0.46
CA CYS A 640 20.54 23.53 1.27
C CYS A 640 19.51 22.43 1.54
N HIS A 641 18.98 21.78 0.49
CA HIS A 641 17.95 20.76 0.65
C HIS A 641 18.52 19.50 1.30
N ALA A 642 17.88 19.04 2.37
CA ALA A 642 18.25 17.82 3.08
C ALA A 642 17.00 16.94 3.25
N PRO A 643 16.40 16.51 2.12
CA PRO A 643 15.14 15.79 2.16
C PRO A 643 15.32 14.47 2.91
N VAL A 644 14.36 14.18 3.77
CA VAL A 644 14.13 12.87 4.39
C VAL A 644 12.73 12.41 4.03
N ILE A 645 12.43 11.13 4.19
CA ILE A 645 11.13 10.58 3.75
C ILE A 645 9.98 11.30 4.46
N GLU A 646 10.14 11.55 5.76
CA GLU A 646 9.14 12.17 6.63
C GLU A 646 8.93 13.66 6.30
N ASP A 647 9.93 14.31 5.71
CA ASP A 647 9.88 15.70 5.28
C ASP A 647 10.86 15.97 4.13
N HIS A 648 10.39 15.79 2.89
CA HIS A 648 11.19 16.10 1.71
C HIS A 648 11.41 17.62 1.53
N THR A 649 10.75 18.47 2.31
CA THR A 649 10.88 19.93 2.26
C THR A 649 11.99 20.47 3.17
N ALA A 650 12.59 19.61 3.99
CA ALA A 650 13.64 19.96 4.93
C ALA A 650 14.84 20.68 4.26
N VAL A 651 15.27 21.77 4.89
CA VAL A 651 16.41 22.59 4.44
C VAL A 651 17.37 22.90 5.59
N LYS A 652 18.67 22.85 5.29
CA LYS A 652 19.76 23.34 6.13
C LYS A 652 19.93 24.83 5.83
N MET A 653 19.72 25.67 6.84
CA MET A 653 19.94 27.12 6.76
C MET A 653 21.33 27.50 7.26
#